data_AF-A0A4U7F729-F1
#
_entry.id   AF-A0A4U7F729-F1
#
_cell.length_a   1.000
_cell.length_b   1.000
_cell.length_c   1.000
_cell.angle_alpha   90.00
_cell.angle_beta   90.00
_cell.angle_gamma   90.00
#
_symmetry.space_group_name_H-M   'P 1'
#
loop_
_entity.id
_entity.type
_entity.pdbx_description
1 polymer ?
#
loop_
_entity_poly.entity_id
_entity_poly.type
_entity_poly.pdbx_seq_one_letter_code
_entity_poly.pdbx_strand_id
1 'polypeptide(L)'
;MGVGDRLREEIEHGPFNRFVIFTHGISEQYLDWFDPQDQVAICGPSETVRTVRDANTQPTLSEYNRKTHAKIYLLYNESRIVAYLGSFNFTRNGLYGGVEWGARYEGELTHSPTPKSLIDGEAPAELSSSPIIEQIATIVGASMTGNDTHAADSWVANTGLGEGVVHTLTSNTLQSAFTELLQDTEPPLEIKYYSPFVSYEGIEEFSSYLPDTLTASDIEFTVYTKRLSRMQADETKLSPAQITELNDKFGTFQFRARAPGEQGNHLGDGREIRDGMAHLKAITLTDYPDGDARSLGTILTSANLSWRAWSRKSAGFEIGVALEGTPDNERLHHLFTDLLPQAYTDPSDREIVTAGGTGTPQTRGTETWLDTQLRHNTTLKHDSVTVAWDDSFPTLDSLSGTLRIRDLSSGDRSEYDLDFTRIDDGFEAPFPSLNGQSNRIIDFVRLTADTRHSPPELEYTGHEIRELRAEEGIEGPEDPLPNEWANYDEIIWNGSRSTPVENASFQDVETIHSVQLRATSDTPETYYAIIEPDAQPHIDQLFHRITTAEEHVEPLGTLLKVRVETHPAIEPNPQHIAFYTDRDERINPIGFAPQTQANIQDYYISPEHAAKTLTVAIDGSLTHYITQTNGEITLPELESDTPVDLEPHFSTDQWRATPNDLNPVLSRNRYPNSPNNPFLAEKEPSPEDQISTEIPVTITPPDTLLEQVEHDQLAVWWRPSGVFRSGTTQPVSTPIPPQEMRTHVTYRGIVQLTGANGPVNIWLPGGSYIVKEQPFVDELTASLIGVPTEQPLGRLRSDTLLGWATIQQDTLLRPRASDVTECITPRLYVDTEPVRNEIFDVARDDGVLCIPILGQHLGETRTLTLRLWLSGGPAKTTIYTETAINFELSVTESANGLQVKLDHDTRQVTDSPAEPDVDLTQFIGEFDLNEFKQAAEHTAETFVIESYDPLYIHPKEMLLFYFTDN
;
A
#
# COMPACT_ATOMS: atom_id res chain seq x y z
N MET A 1 12.93 0.28 2.37
CA MET A 1 12.68 -0.14 3.77
C MET A 1 11.78 -1.37 3.73
N GLY A 2 12.06 -2.44 4.48
CA GLY A 2 11.46 -3.77 4.28
C GLY A 2 10.38 -4.08 5.29
N VAL A 3 9.58 -5.14 5.06
CA VAL A 3 8.72 -5.66 6.13
C VAL A 3 9.58 -5.96 7.37
N GLY A 4 10.74 -6.58 7.19
CA GLY A 4 11.69 -6.83 8.29
C GLY A 4 12.19 -5.57 8.99
N ASP A 5 12.66 -4.56 8.23
CA ASP A 5 13.20 -3.33 8.84
C ASP A 5 12.11 -2.55 9.58
N ARG A 6 10.94 -2.41 8.97
CA ARG A 6 9.84 -1.67 9.56
C ARG A 6 9.28 -2.37 10.79
N LEU A 7 9.11 -3.70 10.71
CA LEU A 7 8.66 -4.49 11.86
C LEU A 7 9.67 -4.40 13.01
N ARG A 8 10.98 -4.44 12.72
CA ARG A 8 12.03 -4.22 13.72
C ARG A 8 11.94 -2.81 14.32
N GLU A 9 11.86 -1.77 13.48
CA GLU A 9 11.79 -0.38 13.92
C GLU A 9 10.56 -0.12 14.81
N GLU A 10 9.40 -0.66 14.45
CA GLU A 10 8.17 -0.53 15.24
C GLU A 10 8.21 -1.32 16.55
N ILE A 11 8.95 -2.44 16.60
CA ILE A 11 9.14 -3.19 17.84
C ILE A 11 10.17 -2.51 18.75
N GLU A 12 11.35 -2.16 18.24
CA GLU A 12 12.47 -1.64 19.04
C GLU A 12 12.31 -0.16 19.43
N HIS A 13 11.73 0.65 18.54
CA HIS A 13 11.68 2.12 18.68
C HIS A 13 10.26 2.67 18.60
N GLY A 14 9.27 1.82 18.31
CA GLY A 14 7.87 2.21 18.24
C GLY A 14 7.25 2.44 19.61
N PRO A 15 6.06 3.07 19.67
CA PRO A 15 5.37 3.35 20.93
C PRO A 15 4.65 2.13 21.52
N PHE A 16 4.95 0.93 21.05
CA PHE A 16 4.22 -0.31 21.36
C PHE A 16 4.89 -1.05 22.51
N ASN A 17 4.08 -1.67 23.37
CA ASN A 17 4.58 -2.44 24.52
C ASN A 17 3.79 -3.75 24.76
N ARG A 18 2.90 -4.11 23.82
CA ARG A 18 2.09 -5.32 23.84
C ARG A 18 2.08 -5.95 22.45
N PHE A 19 2.27 -7.26 22.42
CA PHE A 19 2.55 -7.99 21.19
C PHE A 19 1.83 -9.34 21.17
N VAL A 20 1.16 -9.67 20.05
CA VAL A 20 0.63 -11.01 19.76
C VAL A 20 1.15 -11.46 18.39
N ILE A 21 1.91 -12.54 18.36
CA ILE A 21 2.63 -13.00 17.17
C ILE A 21 2.22 -14.44 16.84
N PHE A 22 1.54 -14.62 15.71
CA PHE A 22 1.33 -15.93 15.08
C PHE A 22 2.38 -16.11 13.99
N THR A 23 3.19 -17.16 14.10
CA THR A 23 4.18 -17.45 13.07
C THR A 23 4.51 -18.94 13.03
N HIS A 24 4.84 -19.44 11.83
CA HIS A 24 5.24 -20.84 11.67
C HIS A 24 6.68 -21.08 12.13
N GLY A 25 7.55 -20.06 12.12
CA GLY A 25 8.94 -20.18 12.54
C GLY A 25 9.48 -18.89 13.13
N ILE A 26 10.45 -19.01 14.03
CA ILE A 26 11.08 -17.88 14.73
C ILE A 26 12.59 -18.07 14.83
N SER A 27 13.36 -16.99 14.66
CA SER A 27 14.79 -16.95 14.98
C SER A 27 15.00 -16.40 16.39
N GLU A 28 15.78 -17.13 17.22
CA GLU A 28 16.03 -16.78 18.63
C GLU A 28 16.48 -15.32 18.81
N GLN A 29 17.41 -14.86 17.96
CA GLN A 29 17.97 -13.51 17.98
C GLN A 29 16.94 -12.36 17.78
N TYR A 30 15.73 -12.64 17.30
CA TYR A 30 14.68 -11.62 17.12
C TYR A 30 13.80 -11.46 18.36
N LEU A 31 13.96 -12.34 19.35
CA LEU A 31 13.36 -12.14 20.66
C LEU A 31 14.06 -11.01 21.43
N ASP A 32 15.28 -10.63 21.03
CA ASP A 32 16.03 -9.50 21.61
C ASP A 32 15.50 -8.13 21.15
N TRP A 33 14.59 -8.09 20.16
CA TRP A 33 13.98 -6.83 19.70
C TRP A 33 13.00 -6.25 20.74
N PHE A 34 12.46 -7.08 21.64
CA PHE A 34 11.47 -6.66 22.64
C PHE A 34 12.15 -6.17 23.92
N ASP A 35 11.60 -5.11 24.52
CA ASP A 35 12.04 -4.63 25.82
C ASP A 35 11.70 -5.67 26.91
N PRO A 36 12.53 -5.85 27.95
CA PRO A 36 12.21 -6.71 29.09
C PRO A 36 10.84 -6.45 29.76
N GLN A 37 10.30 -5.23 29.64
CA GLN A 37 8.99 -4.84 30.17
C GLN A 37 7.81 -5.14 29.24
N ASP A 38 8.06 -5.54 27.99
CA ASP A 38 7.01 -5.79 27.01
C ASP A 38 6.19 -7.03 27.37
N GLN A 39 4.89 -6.97 27.05
CA GLN A 39 4.01 -8.12 27.14
C GLN A 39 3.89 -8.79 25.77
N VAL A 40 4.58 -9.92 25.62
CA VAL A 40 4.66 -10.62 24.32
C VAL A 40 4.01 -11.99 24.43
N ALA A 41 3.12 -12.30 23.50
CA ALA A 41 2.56 -13.63 23.32
C ALA A 41 2.91 -14.21 21.95
N ILE A 42 3.51 -15.40 21.93
CA ILE A 42 3.94 -16.10 20.71
C ILE A 42 3.12 -17.37 20.53
N CYS A 43 2.44 -17.44 19.39
CA CYS A 43 1.59 -18.53 18.96
C CYS A 43 2.22 -19.22 17.75
N GLY A 44 2.54 -20.52 17.87
CA GLY A 44 3.18 -21.25 16.78
C GLY A 44 3.19 -22.75 16.99
N PRO A 45 3.68 -23.53 15.99
CA PRO A 45 3.81 -24.96 16.14
C PRO A 45 4.80 -25.30 17.27
N SER A 46 4.77 -26.55 17.74
CA SER A 46 5.58 -26.99 18.89
C SER A 46 7.08 -26.72 18.75
N GLU A 47 7.60 -26.72 17.53
CA GLU A 47 9.02 -26.40 17.25
C GLU A 47 9.34 -24.92 17.48
N THR A 48 8.46 -24.03 17.04
CA THR A 48 8.55 -22.57 17.27
C THR A 48 8.45 -22.26 18.75
N VAL A 49 7.45 -22.82 19.42
CA VAL A 49 7.26 -22.67 20.88
C VAL A 49 8.48 -23.18 21.65
N ARG A 50 9.03 -24.33 21.28
CA ARG A 50 10.27 -24.84 21.90
C ARG A 50 11.45 -23.90 21.69
N THR A 51 11.60 -23.33 20.48
CA THR A 51 12.66 -22.35 20.19
C THR A 51 12.56 -21.13 21.10
N VAL A 52 11.34 -20.63 21.35
CA VAL A 52 11.09 -19.53 22.29
C VAL A 52 11.40 -19.94 23.73
N ARG A 53 10.96 -21.13 24.16
CA ARG A 53 11.19 -21.63 25.53
C ARG A 53 12.66 -21.83 25.87
N ASP A 54 13.41 -22.35 24.90
CA ASP A 54 14.82 -22.69 25.08
C ASP A 54 15.73 -21.46 24.92
N ALA A 55 15.18 -20.34 24.44
CA ALA A 55 15.89 -19.07 24.28
C ALA A 55 16.28 -18.46 25.62
N ASN A 56 17.51 -17.97 25.71
CA ASN A 56 18.06 -17.42 26.96
C ASN A 56 17.91 -15.89 27.00
N THR A 57 16.68 -15.39 26.82
CA THR A 57 16.37 -13.96 26.62
C THR A 57 15.76 -13.31 27.87
N GLN A 58 15.82 -11.98 27.96
CA GLN A 58 15.35 -11.20 29.12
C GLN A 58 13.83 -10.90 29.23
N PRO A 59 13.00 -10.88 28.16
CA PRO A 59 11.59 -10.50 28.27
C PRO A 59 10.66 -11.60 28.82
N THR A 60 9.53 -11.18 29.40
CA THR A 60 8.50 -12.10 29.92
C THR A 60 7.59 -12.57 28.77
N LEU A 61 7.97 -13.66 28.11
CA LEU A 61 7.24 -14.21 26.97
C LEU A 61 6.16 -15.21 27.41
N SER A 62 4.96 -15.09 26.82
CA SER A 62 3.90 -16.11 26.93
C SER A 62 3.85 -16.96 25.66
N GLU A 63 3.84 -18.28 25.80
CA GLU A 63 3.97 -19.21 24.69
C GLU A 63 2.72 -20.10 24.53
N TYR A 64 2.21 -20.20 23.29
CA TYR A 64 0.98 -20.93 22.99
C TYR A 64 1.18 -21.85 21.77
N ASN A 65 0.88 -23.15 21.95
CA ASN A 65 0.96 -24.12 20.86
C ASN A 65 -0.25 -23.98 19.92
N ARG A 66 0.02 -23.68 18.64
CA ARG A 66 -0.97 -23.64 17.58
C ARG A 66 -0.36 -24.14 16.27
N LYS A 67 -0.98 -25.14 15.64
CA LYS A 67 -0.62 -25.55 14.29
C LYS A 67 -1.15 -24.52 13.30
N THR A 68 -0.33 -23.54 12.94
CA THR A 68 -0.67 -22.42 12.06
C THR A 68 0.33 -22.30 10.92
N HIS A 69 -0.16 -21.98 9.73
CA HIS A 69 0.66 -21.48 8.63
C HIS A 69 0.36 -20.00 8.33
N ALA A 70 -0.68 -19.43 8.94
CA ALA A 70 -0.93 -18.00 9.00
C ALA A 70 0.18 -17.26 9.78
N LYS A 71 0.54 -16.07 9.30
CA LYS A 71 1.44 -15.15 9.98
C LYS A 71 0.73 -13.83 10.26
N ILE A 72 0.59 -13.53 11.55
CA ILE A 72 -0.18 -12.39 12.07
C ILE A 72 0.67 -11.75 13.17
N TYR A 73 0.89 -10.44 13.10
CA TYR A 73 1.65 -9.72 14.12
C TYR A 73 0.84 -8.51 14.57
N LEU A 74 0.35 -8.53 15.81
CA LEU A 74 -0.35 -7.40 16.43
C LEU A 74 0.63 -6.69 17.38
N LEU A 75 0.87 -5.40 17.14
CA LEU A 75 1.73 -4.52 17.92
C LEU A 75 0.87 -3.39 18.44
N TYR A 76 0.79 -3.17 19.75
CA TYR A 76 -0.14 -2.20 20.30
C TYR A 76 0.24 -1.67 21.69
N ASN A 77 -0.44 -0.58 22.09
CA ASN A 77 -0.31 0.04 23.41
C ASN A 77 -1.70 0.38 24.00
N GLU A 78 -1.83 1.48 24.73
CA GLU A 78 -3.12 1.91 25.31
C GLU A 78 -4.08 2.57 24.33
N SER A 79 -3.59 3.12 23.22
CA SER A 79 -4.37 3.96 22.31
C SER A 79 -4.21 3.62 20.83
N ARG A 80 -3.24 2.77 20.46
CA ARG A 80 -2.89 2.49 19.06
C ARG A 80 -2.59 1.01 18.87
N ILE A 81 -2.99 0.48 17.72
CA ILE A 81 -2.72 -0.88 17.28
C ILE A 81 -2.29 -0.92 15.81
N VAL A 82 -1.29 -1.77 15.52
CA VAL A 82 -0.82 -2.10 14.19
C VAL A 82 -0.93 -3.62 14.02
N ALA A 83 -1.42 -4.06 12.87
CA ALA A 83 -1.52 -5.46 12.49
C ALA A 83 -0.75 -5.72 11.20
N TYR A 84 0.12 -6.73 11.21
CA TYR A 84 0.76 -7.26 10.00
C TYR A 84 0.20 -8.63 9.64
N LEU A 85 -0.08 -8.82 8.35
CA LEU A 85 -0.36 -10.11 7.72
C LEU A 85 0.68 -10.37 6.64
N GLY A 86 0.97 -11.65 6.35
CA GLY A 86 1.81 -11.96 5.20
C GLY A 86 2.20 -13.41 5.04
N SER A 87 3.03 -13.67 4.04
CA SER A 87 3.63 -14.99 3.79
C SER A 87 4.94 -15.24 4.56
N PHE A 88 5.51 -14.19 5.19
CA PHE A 88 6.80 -14.19 5.87
C PHE A 88 6.75 -14.71 7.32
N ASN A 89 7.73 -15.54 7.68
CA ASN A 89 7.96 -15.98 9.06
C ASN A 89 8.82 -14.98 9.84
N PHE A 90 8.80 -15.05 11.18
CA PHE A 90 9.65 -14.23 12.07
C PHE A 90 11.10 -14.76 12.13
N THR A 91 11.69 -14.98 10.95
CA THR A 91 13.01 -15.57 10.72
C THR A 91 13.79 -14.69 9.75
N ARG A 92 15.12 -14.83 9.71
CA ARG A 92 15.94 -14.07 8.76
C ARG A 92 15.51 -14.25 7.31
N ASN A 93 15.26 -15.48 6.90
CA ASN A 93 14.82 -15.77 5.54
C ASN A 93 13.42 -15.20 5.25
N GLY A 94 12.49 -15.25 6.21
CA GLY A 94 11.15 -14.69 6.04
C GLY A 94 11.15 -13.16 5.97
N LEU A 95 11.86 -12.48 6.87
CA LEU A 95 11.82 -11.01 6.95
C LEU A 95 12.75 -10.33 5.93
N TYR A 96 13.89 -10.95 5.63
CA TYR A 96 14.97 -10.33 4.86
C TYR A 96 15.41 -11.11 3.62
N GLY A 97 15.23 -12.44 3.57
CA GLY A 97 15.80 -13.26 2.49
C GLY A 97 14.86 -13.58 1.33
N GLY A 98 13.55 -13.63 1.54
CA GLY A 98 12.58 -14.08 0.52
C GLY A 98 11.81 -12.94 -0.14
N VAL A 99 11.27 -13.20 -1.33
CA VAL A 99 10.20 -12.37 -1.92
C VAL A 99 8.88 -12.85 -1.34
N GLU A 100 8.28 -12.01 -0.51
CA GLU A 100 7.11 -12.28 0.31
C GLU A 100 6.10 -11.14 0.12
N TRP A 101 4.82 -11.38 0.36
CA TRP A 101 3.86 -10.29 0.52
C TRP A 101 3.66 -9.99 2.00
N GLY A 102 3.38 -8.72 2.29
CA GLY A 102 2.99 -8.27 3.62
C GLY A 102 1.99 -7.12 3.53
N ALA A 103 0.96 -7.20 4.36
CA ALA A 103 -0.02 -6.13 4.55
C ALA A 103 0.13 -5.57 5.96
N ARG A 104 0.08 -4.25 6.10
CA ARG A 104 0.15 -3.56 7.39
C ARG A 104 -1.09 -2.70 7.55
N TYR A 105 -1.83 -2.92 8.62
CA TYR A 105 -3.01 -2.16 9.01
C TYR A 105 -2.74 -1.42 10.30
N GLU A 106 -3.37 -0.27 10.46
CA GLU A 106 -3.24 0.55 11.65
C GLU A 106 -4.63 1.04 12.09
N GLY A 107 -4.82 1.18 13.39
CA GLY A 107 -6.04 1.70 14.00
C GLY A 107 -5.79 2.29 15.39
N GLU A 108 -6.75 3.05 15.85
CA GLU A 108 -6.82 3.53 17.23
C GLU A 108 -7.50 2.48 18.09
N LEU A 109 -6.98 2.25 19.29
CA LEU A 109 -7.61 1.37 20.26
C LEU A 109 -8.64 2.14 21.07
N THR A 110 -9.86 1.61 21.13
CA THR A 110 -10.91 2.09 22.05
C THR A 110 -10.75 1.45 23.44
N HIS A 111 -10.19 0.24 23.47
CA HIS A 111 -9.90 -0.55 24.66
C HIS A 111 -8.51 -1.15 24.55
N SER A 112 -7.80 -1.27 25.67
CA SER A 112 -6.43 -1.80 25.68
C SER A 112 -6.37 -3.19 26.34
N PRO A 113 -6.63 -4.29 25.60
CA PRO A 113 -6.63 -5.64 26.15
C PRO A 113 -5.21 -6.11 26.50
N THR A 114 -5.10 -7.16 27.30
CA THR A 114 -3.83 -7.89 27.45
C THR A 114 -3.63 -8.85 26.28
N PRO A 115 -2.39 -9.22 25.91
CA PRO A 115 -2.14 -10.22 24.87
C PRO A 115 -2.88 -11.53 25.11
N LYS A 116 -2.98 -11.94 26.38
CA LYS A 116 -3.75 -13.11 26.79
C LYS A 116 -5.24 -12.98 26.51
N SER A 117 -5.85 -11.82 26.78
CA SER A 117 -7.27 -11.57 26.52
C SER A 117 -7.61 -11.67 25.02
N LEU A 118 -6.72 -11.18 24.14
CA LEU A 118 -6.88 -11.36 22.69
C LEU A 118 -6.84 -12.84 22.28
N ILE A 119 -5.88 -13.60 22.82
CA ILE A 119 -5.71 -15.04 22.55
C ILE A 119 -6.88 -15.86 23.08
N ASP A 120 -7.37 -15.53 24.27
CA ASP A 120 -8.49 -16.24 24.92
C ASP A 120 -9.85 -15.86 24.30
N GLY A 121 -9.88 -14.98 23.29
CA GLY A 121 -11.10 -14.53 22.62
C GLY A 121 -11.99 -13.65 23.49
N GLU A 122 -11.40 -13.00 24.50
CA GLU A 122 -12.07 -12.11 25.46
C GLU A 122 -11.92 -10.63 25.06
N ALA A 123 -11.47 -10.35 23.84
CA ALA A 123 -11.39 -9.00 23.33
C ALA A 123 -12.80 -8.38 23.26
N PRO A 124 -12.99 -7.13 23.74
CA PRO A 124 -14.25 -6.44 23.58
C PRO A 124 -14.56 -6.23 22.09
N ALA A 125 -15.86 -6.20 21.75
CA ALA A 125 -16.29 -5.75 20.44
C ALA A 125 -15.86 -4.30 20.20
N GLU A 126 -15.58 -3.94 18.95
CA GLU A 126 -15.09 -2.60 18.56
C GLU A 126 -13.75 -2.25 19.20
N LEU A 127 -12.84 -3.22 19.29
CA LEU A 127 -11.51 -3.07 19.90
C LEU A 127 -10.70 -1.92 19.26
N SER A 128 -10.85 -1.74 17.95
CA SER A 128 -10.10 -0.85 17.09
C SER A 128 -11.02 -0.06 16.17
N SER A 129 -10.61 1.16 15.84
CA SER A 129 -11.23 1.93 14.74
C SER A 129 -11.00 1.30 13.36
N SER A 130 -10.11 0.31 13.26
CA SER A 130 -9.79 -0.37 12.00
C SER A 130 -10.59 -1.65 11.82
N PRO A 131 -11.43 -1.74 10.78
CA PRO A 131 -12.25 -2.91 10.51
C PRO A 131 -11.45 -4.21 10.29
N ILE A 132 -10.36 -4.12 9.53
CA ILE A 132 -9.48 -5.28 9.28
C ILE A 132 -8.84 -5.77 10.59
N ILE A 133 -8.49 -4.86 11.49
CA ILE A 133 -7.93 -5.25 12.80
C ILE A 133 -8.97 -5.97 13.66
N GLU A 134 -10.25 -5.59 13.59
CA GLU A 134 -11.34 -6.33 14.25
C GLU A 134 -11.46 -7.77 13.71
N GLN A 135 -11.38 -7.96 12.37
CA GLN A 135 -11.36 -9.29 11.76
C GLN A 135 -10.21 -10.11 12.30
N ILE A 136 -9.01 -9.54 12.26
CA ILE A 136 -7.79 -10.22 12.69
C ILE A 136 -7.88 -10.59 14.17
N ALA A 137 -8.34 -9.69 15.03
CA ALA A 137 -8.50 -9.96 16.47
C ALA A 137 -9.51 -11.08 16.73
N THR A 138 -10.63 -11.07 16.01
CA THR A 138 -11.65 -12.13 16.08
C THR A 138 -11.09 -13.48 15.61
N ILE A 139 -10.40 -13.51 14.48
CA ILE A 139 -9.74 -14.71 13.94
C ILE A 139 -8.68 -15.23 14.90
N VAL A 140 -7.88 -14.35 15.51
CA VAL A 140 -6.86 -14.70 16.51
C VAL A 140 -7.51 -15.44 17.69
N GLY A 141 -8.54 -14.86 18.31
CA GLY A 141 -9.26 -15.48 19.43
C GLY A 141 -9.95 -16.78 19.04
N ALA A 142 -10.65 -16.80 17.90
CA ALA A 142 -11.33 -17.99 17.38
C ALA A 142 -10.35 -19.13 17.06
N SER A 143 -9.17 -18.82 16.52
CA SER A 143 -8.15 -19.82 16.20
C SER A 143 -7.66 -20.58 17.43
N MET A 144 -7.69 -19.94 18.60
CA MET A 144 -7.18 -20.50 19.85
C MET A 144 -8.27 -21.18 20.68
N THR A 145 -9.49 -20.63 20.66
CA THR A 145 -10.63 -21.12 21.45
C THR A 145 -11.49 -22.15 20.71
N GLY A 146 -11.46 -22.15 19.38
CA GLY A 146 -12.38 -22.91 18.53
C GLY A 146 -13.78 -22.28 18.45
N ASN A 147 -13.93 -21.02 18.90
CA ASN A 147 -15.15 -20.25 18.74
C ASN A 147 -15.42 -19.94 17.26
N ASP A 148 -16.66 -19.53 16.98
CA ASP A 148 -17.10 -19.18 15.65
C ASP A 148 -16.41 -17.91 15.13
N THR A 149 -16.17 -17.88 13.82
CA THR A 149 -15.61 -16.73 13.09
C THR A 149 -16.69 -15.88 12.45
N HIS A 150 -17.98 -16.16 12.65
CA HIS A 150 -19.11 -15.49 11.99
C HIS A 150 -18.99 -13.97 11.81
N ALA A 151 -18.51 -13.23 12.83
CA ALA A 151 -18.32 -11.77 12.74
C ALA A 151 -17.16 -11.35 11.81
N ALA A 152 -16.09 -12.15 11.74
CA ALA A 152 -15.02 -11.96 10.76
C ALA A 152 -15.46 -12.45 9.37
N ASP A 153 -16.22 -13.55 9.31
CA ASP A 153 -16.69 -14.19 8.07
C ASP A 153 -17.71 -13.36 7.30
N SER A 154 -18.61 -12.68 8.01
CA SER A 154 -19.61 -11.78 7.42
C SER A 154 -18.98 -10.65 6.61
N TRP A 155 -17.69 -10.39 6.82
CA TRP A 155 -16.94 -9.40 6.06
C TRP A 155 -16.27 -9.94 4.79
N VAL A 156 -16.06 -11.26 4.72
CA VAL A 156 -15.41 -11.90 3.57
C VAL A 156 -16.42 -12.40 2.54
N ALA A 157 -17.67 -12.65 2.94
CA ALA A 157 -18.80 -12.81 2.01
C ALA A 157 -19.20 -11.49 1.30
N ASN A 158 -18.33 -10.49 1.35
CA ASN A 158 -18.48 -9.13 0.84
C ASN A 158 -17.22 -8.70 0.07
N THR A 159 -16.44 -9.67 -0.41
CA THR A 159 -15.21 -9.38 -1.18
C THR A 159 -15.47 -8.64 -2.49
N GLY A 160 -16.72 -8.60 -2.96
CA GLY A 160 -17.21 -7.72 -4.04
C GLY A 160 -16.83 -6.22 -3.97
N LEU A 161 -16.29 -5.72 -2.84
CA LEU A 161 -16.43 -4.32 -2.42
C LEU A 161 -15.15 -3.60 -1.96
N GLY A 162 -13.99 -4.25 -2.02
CA GLY A 162 -12.76 -3.56 -1.65
C GLY A 162 -11.63 -4.46 -1.17
N GLU A 163 -11.62 -4.75 0.13
CA GLU A 163 -10.55 -5.49 0.81
C GLU A 163 -11.11 -6.26 2.02
N GLY A 164 -10.73 -7.53 2.19
CA GLY A 164 -11.17 -8.38 3.32
C GLY A 164 -10.19 -9.49 3.71
N VAL A 165 -10.16 -9.88 4.99
CA VAL A 165 -9.25 -10.91 5.51
C VAL A 165 -9.81 -12.30 5.22
N VAL A 166 -9.19 -13.04 4.31
CA VAL A 166 -9.57 -14.42 4.01
C VAL A 166 -8.84 -15.40 4.93
N HIS A 167 -9.48 -16.51 5.29
CA HIS A 167 -8.85 -17.59 6.06
C HIS A 167 -9.46 -18.96 5.78
N THR A 168 -8.75 -20.01 6.18
CA THR A 168 -9.23 -21.40 6.11
C THR A 168 -9.81 -21.92 7.42
N LEU A 169 -9.82 -21.10 8.49
CA LEU A 169 -10.45 -21.47 9.76
C LEU A 169 -11.97 -21.61 9.56
N THR A 170 -12.57 -22.69 10.09
CA THR A 170 -14.03 -22.95 10.19
C THR A 170 -14.86 -22.81 8.90
N SER A 171 -15.13 -21.57 8.50
CA SER A 171 -15.96 -21.14 7.35
C SER A 171 -15.25 -21.23 5.99
N ASN A 172 -13.90 -21.23 5.99
CA ASN A 172 -13.06 -21.22 4.79
C ASN A 172 -13.38 -20.09 3.80
N THR A 173 -13.34 -18.86 4.30
CA THR A 173 -13.61 -17.65 3.54
C THR A 173 -12.65 -17.41 2.36
N LEU A 174 -11.45 -18.00 2.38
CA LEU A 174 -10.55 -18.00 1.20
C LEU A 174 -11.20 -18.66 -0.03
N GLN A 175 -11.92 -19.77 0.19
CA GLN A 175 -12.64 -20.44 -0.88
C GLN A 175 -13.81 -19.59 -1.35
N SER A 176 -14.60 -19.05 -0.41
CA SER A 176 -15.78 -18.24 -0.73
C SER A 176 -15.41 -17.02 -1.56
N ALA A 177 -14.36 -16.28 -1.17
CA ALA A 177 -13.88 -15.11 -1.90
C ALA A 177 -13.46 -15.46 -3.34
N PHE A 178 -12.77 -16.59 -3.53
CA PHE A 178 -12.38 -17.05 -4.87
C PHE A 178 -13.61 -17.36 -5.75
N THR A 179 -14.63 -18.02 -5.20
CA THR A 179 -15.86 -18.33 -5.93
C THR A 179 -16.68 -17.08 -6.21
N GLU A 180 -16.75 -16.14 -5.26
CA GLU A 180 -17.49 -14.88 -5.37
C GLU A 180 -16.93 -13.99 -6.49
N LEU A 181 -15.60 -13.83 -6.56
CA LEU A 181 -14.91 -13.09 -7.63
C LEU A 181 -15.17 -13.65 -9.05
N LEU A 182 -15.67 -14.89 -9.15
CA LEU A 182 -15.95 -15.58 -10.42
C LEU A 182 -17.45 -15.71 -10.73
N GLN A 183 -18.33 -15.26 -9.84
CA GLN A 183 -19.75 -15.63 -9.88
C GLN A 183 -20.50 -15.04 -11.10
N ASP A 184 -20.11 -13.85 -11.54
CA ASP A 184 -20.76 -13.11 -12.64
C ASP A 184 -19.85 -12.91 -13.87
N THR A 185 -18.78 -13.70 -13.98
CA THR A 185 -17.81 -13.55 -15.08
C THR A 185 -18.21 -14.35 -16.32
N GLU A 186 -18.12 -13.73 -17.50
CA GLU A 186 -18.24 -14.41 -18.79
C GLU A 186 -16.85 -14.81 -19.34
N PRO A 187 -16.69 -15.99 -19.95
CA PRO A 187 -15.46 -16.38 -20.65
C PRO A 187 -15.07 -15.42 -21.80
N PRO A 188 -13.78 -15.25 -22.12
CA PRO A 188 -12.62 -15.97 -21.56
C PRO A 188 -12.11 -15.39 -20.24
N LEU A 189 -11.61 -16.26 -19.36
CA LEU A 189 -11.06 -15.90 -18.05
C LEU A 189 -9.57 -16.25 -17.97
N GLU A 190 -8.74 -15.35 -17.45
CA GLU A 190 -7.36 -15.63 -17.08
C GLU A 190 -7.23 -15.73 -15.55
N ILE A 191 -6.63 -16.83 -15.08
CA ILE A 191 -6.24 -17.03 -13.69
C ILE A 191 -4.71 -17.13 -13.63
N LYS A 192 -4.06 -16.31 -12.82
CA LYS A 192 -2.63 -16.47 -12.50
C LYS A 192 -2.46 -16.82 -11.03
N TYR A 193 -1.71 -17.87 -10.72
CA TYR A 193 -1.41 -18.28 -9.35
C TYR A 193 0.10 -18.35 -9.13
N TYR A 194 0.62 -17.42 -8.34
CA TYR A 194 1.96 -17.46 -7.78
C TYR A 194 2.01 -18.39 -6.58
N SER A 195 2.81 -19.45 -6.62
CA SER A 195 2.98 -20.36 -5.49
C SER A 195 4.36 -21.07 -5.52
N PRO A 196 5.14 -21.04 -4.44
CA PRO A 196 6.43 -21.74 -4.36
C PRO A 196 6.30 -23.27 -4.34
N PHE A 197 5.12 -23.79 -3.99
CA PHE A 197 4.85 -25.22 -3.92
C PHE A 197 3.59 -25.52 -4.71
N VAL A 198 3.70 -26.42 -5.68
CA VAL A 198 2.65 -26.75 -6.64
C VAL A 198 2.57 -28.26 -6.77
N SER A 199 1.38 -28.84 -6.61
CA SER A 199 1.13 -30.24 -6.92
C SER A 199 -0.08 -30.40 -7.83
N TYR A 200 -0.09 -31.47 -8.62
CA TYR A 200 -1.22 -31.79 -9.51
C TYR A 200 -2.53 -31.93 -8.70
N GLU A 201 -2.49 -32.62 -7.55
CA GLU A 201 -3.66 -32.76 -6.67
C GLU A 201 -4.10 -31.41 -6.07
N GLY A 202 -3.17 -30.47 -5.88
CA GLY A 202 -3.49 -29.11 -5.43
C GLY A 202 -4.24 -28.32 -6.50
N ILE A 203 -3.84 -28.45 -7.77
CA ILE A 203 -4.53 -27.85 -8.92
C ILE A 203 -5.92 -28.47 -9.09
N GLU A 204 -6.04 -29.79 -8.97
CA GLU A 204 -7.34 -30.47 -9.05
C GLU A 204 -8.31 -30.02 -7.94
N GLU A 205 -7.84 -29.95 -6.68
CA GLU A 205 -8.66 -29.48 -5.57
C GLU A 205 -9.03 -28.00 -5.75
N PHE A 206 -8.10 -27.15 -6.18
CA PHE A 206 -8.37 -25.73 -6.48
C PHE A 206 -9.44 -25.58 -7.57
N SER A 207 -9.33 -26.37 -8.66
CA SER A 207 -10.28 -26.34 -9.78
C SER A 207 -11.67 -26.81 -9.38
N SER A 208 -11.80 -27.61 -8.32
CA SER A 208 -13.09 -28.07 -7.80
C SER A 208 -13.95 -26.95 -7.20
N TYR A 209 -13.38 -25.75 -7.03
CA TYR A 209 -14.05 -24.56 -6.51
C TYR A 209 -14.46 -23.54 -7.58
N LEU A 210 -14.24 -23.86 -8.85
CA LEU A 210 -14.80 -23.07 -9.95
C LEU A 210 -16.34 -23.09 -9.87
N PRO A 211 -17.01 -21.95 -10.12
CA PRO A 211 -18.47 -21.92 -10.22
C PRO A 211 -18.99 -22.89 -11.28
N ASP A 212 -20.21 -23.42 -11.09
CA ASP A 212 -20.85 -24.34 -12.05
C ASP A 212 -21.06 -23.71 -13.45
N THR A 213 -21.00 -22.37 -13.54
CA THR A 213 -21.10 -21.58 -14.78
C THR A 213 -19.82 -21.59 -15.62
N LEU A 214 -18.68 -21.95 -15.03
CA LEU A 214 -17.37 -21.97 -15.68
C LEU A 214 -16.84 -23.39 -15.80
N THR A 215 -16.35 -23.76 -16.98
CA THR A 215 -15.63 -25.02 -17.16
C THR A 215 -14.13 -24.75 -17.23
N ALA A 216 -13.29 -25.73 -16.88
CA ALA A 216 -11.84 -25.57 -16.97
C ALA A 216 -11.36 -25.16 -18.38
N SER A 217 -12.05 -25.62 -19.43
CA SER A 217 -11.76 -25.25 -20.82
C SER A 217 -11.99 -23.77 -21.16
N ASP A 218 -12.71 -23.03 -20.31
CA ASP A 218 -12.98 -21.60 -20.48
C ASP A 218 -11.88 -20.71 -19.87
N ILE A 219 -10.87 -21.34 -19.25
CA ILE A 219 -9.88 -20.67 -18.41
C ILE A 219 -8.48 -20.81 -19.00
N GLU A 220 -7.77 -19.69 -19.08
CA GLU A 220 -6.33 -19.61 -19.25
C GLU A 220 -5.69 -19.62 -17.86
N PHE A 221 -5.09 -20.75 -17.45
CA PHE A 221 -4.53 -20.90 -16.11
C PHE A 221 -3.00 -20.93 -16.13
N THR A 222 -2.38 -19.91 -15.55
CA THR A 222 -0.92 -19.80 -15.45
C THR A 222 -0.46 -19.96 -14.01
N VAL A 223 0.48 -20.87 -13.77
CA VAL A 223 1.09 -21.08 -12.46
C VAL A 223 2.54 -20.62 -12.47
N TYR A 224 2.87 -19.71 -11.57
CA TYR A 224 4.22 -19.15 -11.38
C TYR A 224 4.86 -19.74 -10.13
N THR A 225 6.02 -20.38 -10.26
CA THR A 225 6.69 -21.05 -9.13
C THR A 225 8.13 -20.60 -8.89
N LYS A 226 8.72 -21.03 -7.77
CA LYS A 226 10.11 -20.70 -7.41
C LYS A 226 11.12 -21.30 -8.41
N ARG A 227 12.36 -20.84 -8.35
CA ARG A 227 13.48 -21.40 -9.14
C ARG A 227 13.56 -22.92 -8.95
N LEU A 228 13.59 -23.66 -10.05
CA LEU A 228 13.67 -25.13 -10.02
C LEU A 228 14.96 -25.63 -9.37
N SER A 229 16.06 -24.88 -9.49
CA SER A 229 17.33 -25.14 -8.80
C SER A 229 17.25 -25.04 -7.26
N ARG A 230 16.19 -24.40 -6.73
CA ARG A 230 15.94 -24.26 -5.28
C ARG A 230 14.88 -25.25 -4.76
N MET A 231 14.43 -26.20 -5.58
CA MET A 231 13.53 -27.28 -5.14
C MET A 231 14.29 -28.32 -4.31
N GLN A 232 13.70 -28.72 -3.17
CA GLN A 232 14.22 -29.81 -2.34
C GLN A 232 13.84 -31.18 -2.93
N ALA A 233 14.59 -32.22 -2.54
CA ALA A 233 14.44 -33.53 -3.14
C ALA A 233 13.15 -34.27 -2.80
N ASP A 234 12.52 -33.89 -1.69
CA ASP A 234 11.26 -34.44 -1.19
C ASP A 234 10.05 -33.56 -1.54
N GLU A 235 10.26 -32.43 -2.22
CA GLU A 235 9.16 -31.58 -2.68
C GLU A 235 8.39 -32.23 -3.84
N THR A 236 7.06 -32.15 -3.77
CA THR A 236 6.19 -32.59 -4.87
C THR A 236 6.25 -31.56 -6.00
N LYS A 237 6.41 -32.02 -7.24
CA LYS A 237 6.49 -31.18 -8.45
C LYS A 237 5.60 -31.72 -9.57
N LEU A 238 5.23 -30.85 -10.52
CA LEU A 238 4.58 -31.26 -11.76
C LEU A 238 5.60 -31.94 -12.68
N SER A 239 5.21 -33.06 -13.29
CA SER A 239 5.96 -33.69 -14.38
C SER A 239 5.53 -33.14 -15.74
N PRO A 240 6.37 -33.25 -16.79
CA PRO A 240 5.99 -32.82 -18.15
C PRO A 240 4.67 -33.45 -18.62
N ALA A 241 4.45 -34.74 -18.33
CA ALA A 241 3.21 -35.43 -18.67
C ALA A 241 1.97 -34.84 -17.96
N GLN A 242 2.11 -34.45 -16.69
CA GLN A 242 1.03 -33.78 -15.95
C GLN A 242 0.77 -32.37 -16.48
N ILE A 243 1.81 -31.64 -16.92
CA ILE A 243 1.64 -30.32 -17.55
C ILE A 243 0.88 -30.46 -18.87
N THR A 244 1.20 -31.47 -19.69
CA THR A 244 0.43 -31.77 -20.90
C THR A 244 -1.03 -32.09 -20.59
N GLU A 245 -1.29 -32.93 -19.58
CA GLU A 245 -2.66 -33.28 -19.17
C GLU A 245 -3.45 -32.06 -18.67
N LEU A 246 -2.83 -31.16 -17.91
CA LEU A 246 -3.44 -29.91 -17.49
C LEU A 246 -3.70 -28.99 -18.68
N ASN A 247 -2.79 -28.93 -19.64
CA ASN A 247 -3.00 -28.15 -20.87
C ASN A 247 -4.12 -28.72 -21.76
N ASP A 248 -4.36 -30.03 -21.73
CA ASP A 248 -5.51 -30.65 -22.40
C ASP A 248 -6.85 -30.40 -21.66
N LYS A 249 -6.79 -30.12 -20.35
CA LYS A 249 -7.95 -29.87 -19.49
C LYS A 249 -8.43 -28.42 -19.53
N PHE A 250 -7.49 -27.47 -19.47
CA PHE A 250 -7.77 -26.03 -19.47
C PHE A 250 -7.83 -25.48 -20.90
N GLY A 251 -8.37 -24.27 -21.08
CA GLY A 251 -8.33 -23.59 -22.37
C GLY A 251 -6.87 -23.34 -22.79
N THR A 252 -6.03 -22.96 -21.82
CA THR A 252 -4.58 -22.98 -21.90
C THR A 252 -4.01 -23.18 -20.50
N PHE A 253 -2.97 -23.99 -20.34
CA PHE A 253 -2.24 -24.13 -19.09
C PHE A 253 -0.76 -23.80 -19.28
N GLN A 254 -0.24 -22.89 -18.45
CA GLN A 254 1.17 -22.52 -18.45
C GLN A 254 1.79 -22.74 -17.07
N PHE A 255 2.96 -23.36 -17.04
CA PHE A 255 3.75 -23.53 -15.82
C PHE A 255 5.07 -22.80 -16.00
N ARG A 256 5.23 -21.67 -15.30
CA ARG A 256 6.42 -20.81 -15.40
C ARG A 256 7.23 -20.87 -14.12
N ALA A 257 8.54 -21.03 -14.24
CA ALA A 257 9.45 -21.00 -13.10
C ALA A 257 10.12 -19.63 -13.02
N ARG A 258 10.40 -19.16 -11.81
CA ARG A 258 11.21 -17.95 -11.62
C ARG A 258 12.51 -18.15 -12.38
N ALA A 259 12.84 -17.19 -13.23
CA ALA A 259 13.99 -17.30 -14.09
C ALA A 259 15.26 -17.49 -13.22
N PRO A 260 16.19 -18.34 -13.67
CA PRO A 260 17.54 -18.40 -13.09
C PRO A 260 18.31 -17.09 -13.34
N GLY A 261 19.49 -16.94 -12.72
CA GLY A 261 20.30 -15.72 -12.83
C GLY A 261 19.62 -14.45 -12.32
N GLU A 262 20.14 -13.27 -12.67
CA GLU A 262 19.56 -11.99 -12.26
C GLU A 262 18.25 -11.68 -13.00
N GLN A 263 17.96 -12.30 -14.16
CA GLN A 263 16.66 -12.15 -14.83
C GLN A 263 15.48 -12.42 -13.89
N GLY A 264 15.57 -13.48 -13.08
CA GLY A 264 14.52 -13.79 -12.10
C GLY A 264 14.46 -12.79 -10.94
N ASN A 265 15.47 -11.95 -10.78
CA ASN A 265 15.55 -10.91 -9.76
C ASN A 265 14.98 -9.58 -10.27
N HIS A 266 14.52 -9.48 -11.51
CA HIS A 266 14.08 -8.22 -12.06
C HIS A 266 12.63 -8.24 -12.55
N LEU A 267 11.90 -7.17 -12.22
CA LEU A 267 10.57 -6.91 -12.77
C LEU A 267 10.64 -6.32 -14.17
N GLY A 268 9.53 -6.40 -14.90
CA GLY A 268 9.38 -5.75 -16.20
C GLY A 268 9.61 -4.23 -16.19
N ASP A 269 9.66 -3.57 -15.05
CA ASP A 269 9.91 -2.13 -14.99
C ASP A 269 11.22 -1.80 -14.28
N GLY A 270 12.25 -2.63 -14.36
CA GLY A 270 13.54 -2.28 -13.77
C GLY A 270 13.77 -2.84 -12.38
N ARG A 271 12.74 -2.77 -11.56
CA ARG A 271 12.92 -2.95 -10.12
C ARG A 271 13.42 -4.35 -9.81
N GLU A 272 14.44 -4.41 -8.98
CA GLU A 272 14.94 -5.67 -8.48
C GLU A 272 14.07 -6.19 -7.31
N ILE A 273 13.91 -7.50 -7.27
CA ILE A 273 13.28 -8.29 -6.22
C ILE A 273 14.33 -9.25 -5.66
N ARG A 274 14.32 -9.44 -4.34
CA ARG A 274 15.27 -10.29 -3.61
C ARG A 274 15.62 -11.59 -4.33
N ASP A 275 16.91 -11.91 -4.35
CA ASP A 275 17.47 -13.09 -5.03
C ASP A 275 17.01 -14.44 -4.44
N GLY A 276 16.54 -14.41 -3.19
CA GLY A 276 16.15 -15.58 -2.44
C GLY A 276 14.87 -16.24 -2.96
N MET A 277 14.24 -17.06 -2.12
CA MET A 277 13.08 -17.83 -2.56
C MET A 277 11.89 -16.91 -2.83
N ALA A 278 11.28 -17.03 -4.02
CA ALA A 278 9.97 -16.44 -4.27
C ALA A 278 8.92 -17.23 -3.50
N HIS A 279 8.63 -16.79 -2.28
CA HIS A 279 7.70 -17.43 -1.35
C HIS A 279 6.32 -16.74 -1.32
N LEU A 280 6.13 -15.80 -2.22
CA LEU A 280 4.88 -15.14 -2.58
C LEU A 280 3.78 -16.15 -2.91
N LYS A 281 2.60 -16.00 -2.30
CA LYS A 281 1.38 -16.62 -2.84
C LYS A 281 0.30 -15.59 -3.11
N ALA A 282 -0.12 -15.55 -4.37
CA ALA A 282 -1.09 -14.59 -4.88
C ALA A 282 -1.89 -15.23 -6.02
N ILE A 283 -3.18 -14.91 -6.08
CA ILE A 283 -4.11 -15.32 -7.13
C ILE A 283 -4.62 -14.04 -7.77
N THR A 284 -4.47 -13.89 -9.09
CA THR A 284 -5.10 -12.78 -9.83
C THR A 284 -6.08 -13.33 -10.85
N LEU A 285 -7.17 -12.60 -11.01
CA LEU A 285 -8.29 -12.95 -11.86
C LEU A 285 -8.54 -11.80 -12.85
N THR A 286 -8.55 -12.11 -14.13
CA THR A 286 -8.76 -11.15 -15.23
C THR A 286 -9.84 -11.67 -16.16
N ASP A 287 -10.81 -10.83 -16.50
CA ASP A 287 -11.80 -11.09 -17.56
C ASP A 287 -11.57 -10.18 -18.77
N TYR A 288 -12.22 -10.53 -19.88
CA TYR A 288 -12.11 -9.81 -21.15
C TYR A 288 -13.48 -9.43 -21.73
N PRO A 289 -14.30 -8.65 -21.01
CA PRO A 289 -15.57 -8.16 -21.54
C PRO A 289 -15.27 -7.28 -22.77
N ASP A 290 -15.85 -7.61 -23.91
CA ASP A 290 -15.65 -6.93 -25.20
C ASP A 290 -14.19 -6.92 -25.73
N GLY A 291 -13.31 -7.75 -25.18
CA GLY A 291 -11.91 -7.92 -25.62
C GLY A 291 -10.89 -7.02 -24.90
N ASP A 292 -11.31 -6.19 -23.95
CA ASP A 292 -10.43 -5.38 -23.10
C ASP A 292 -10.18 -6.10 -21.76
N ALA A 293 -8.92 -6.16 -21.33
CA ALA A 293 -8.56 -6.78 -20.06
C ALA A 293 -9.10 -5.98 -18.88
N ARG A 294 -9.86 -6.64 -18.00
CA ARG A 294 -10.39 -6.07 -16.77
C ARG A 294 -9.99 -6.93 -15.58
N SER A 295 -9.54 -6.28 -14.52
CA SER A 295 -9.23 -6.94 -13.26
C SER A 295 -10.52 -7.27 -12.52
N LEU A 296 -10.71 -8.56 -12.20
CA LEU A 296 -11.76 -9.00 -11.29
C LEU A 296 -11.31 -8.91 -9.84
N GLY A 297 -10.02 -9.19 -9.57
CA GLY A 297 -9.47 -9.08 -8.22
C GLY A 297 -8.14 -9.77 -8.02
N THR A 298 -7.59 -9.59 -6.82
CA THR A 298 -6.31 -10.16 -6.36
C THR A 298 -6.48 -10.72 -4.96
N ILE A 299 -6.11 -11.98 -4.74
CA ILE A 299 -6.05 -12.61 -3.41
C ILE A 299 -4.59 -12.84 -3.04
N LEU A 300 -4.12 -12.16 -2.00
CA LEU A 300 -2.84 -12.45 -1.34
C LEU A 300 -3.08 -13.48 -0.25
N THR A 301 -2.28 -14.55 -0.19
CA THR A 301 -2.55 -15.64 0.77
C THR A 301 -1.29 -16.32 1.28
N SER A 302 -1.40 -17.00 2.43
CA SER A 302 -0.38 -17.92 2.93
C SER A 302 -0.56 -19.35 2.42
N ALA A 303 -1.69 -19.64 1.77
CA ALA A 303 -1.98 -20.91 1.12
C ALA A 303 -1.07 -21.18 -0.09
N ASN A 304 -0.49 -22.37 -0.18
CA ASN A 304 0.17 -22.86 -1.39
C ASN A 304 -0.84 -23.55 -2.32
N LEU A 305 -0.51 -23.72 -3.60
CA LEU A 305 -1.26 -24.56 -4.54
C LEU A 305 -1.00 -26.06 -4.30
N SER A 306 -1.42 -26.53 -3.13
CA SER A 306 -1.28 -27.90 -2.66
C SER A 306 -2.61 -28.41 -2.10
N TRP A 307 -2.81 -29.72 -2.14
CA TRP A 307 -4.04 -30.35 -1.61
C TRP A 307 -4.34 -29.93 -0.16
N ARG A 308 -3.31 -29.73 0.68
CA ARG A 308 -3.51 -29.37 2.10
C ARG A 308 -4.10 -27.98 2.31
N ALA A 309 -3.81 -27.03 1.43
CA ALA A 309 -4.29 -25.67 1.61
C ALA A 309 -5.73 -25.51 1.11
N TRP A 310 -6.10 -26.30 0.10
CA TRP A 310 -7.40 -26.22 -0.57
C TRP A 310 -8.39 -27.29 -0.12
N SER A 311 -7.97 -28.32 0.62
CA SER A 311 -8.90 -29.36 1.10
C SER A 311 -9.55 -29.02 2.44
N ARG A 312 -10.89 -29.10 2.49
CA ARG A 312 -11.70 -28.97 3.72
C ARG A 312 -11.38 -30.01 4.81
N LYS A 313 -10.64 -31.06 4.47
CA LYS A 313 -10.21 -32.12 5.40
C LYS A 313 -8.90 -31.79 6.11
N SER A 314 -8.20 -30.74 5.68
CA SER A 314 -6.93 -30.32 6.25
C SER A 314 -7.14 -29.44 7.48
N ALA A 315 -6.32 -29.65 8.52
CA ALA A 315 -6.35 -28.84 9.75
C ALA A 315 -5.41 -27.61 9.67
N GLY A 316 -5.03 -27.18 8.48
CA GLY A 316 -4.15 -26.03 8.27
C GLY A 316 -4.92 -24.71 8.42
N PHE A 317 -4.43 -23.82 9.27
CA PHE A 317 -4.92 -22.44 9.35
C PHE A 317 -4.04 -21.54 8.49
N GLU A 318 -4.59 -21.10 7.37
CA GLU A 318 -4.05 -20.11 6.44
C GLU A 318 -4.82 -18.80 6.60
N ILE A 319 -4.15 -17.70 6.28
CA ILE A 319 -4.71 -16.34 6.23
C ILE A 319 -4.26 -15.62 4.96
N GLY A 320 -5.04 -14.63 4.55
CA GLY A 320 -4.76 -13.80 3.41
C GLY A 320 -5.60 -12.54 3.40
N VAL A 321 -5.55 -11.85 2.27
CA VAL A 321 -6.33 -10.64 1.99
C VAL A 321 -6.85 -10.76 0.56
N ALA A 322 -8.15 -10.63 0.36
CA ALA A 322 -8.77 -10.50 -0.95
C ALA A 322 -9.00 -9.01 -1.27
N LEU A 323 -8.75 -8.62 -2.52
CA LEU A 323 -8.79 -7.25 -3.01
C LEU A 323 -9.56 -7.17 -4.33
N GLU A 324 -10.53 -6.26 -4.43
CA GLU A 324 -11.34 -6.01 -5.63
C GLU A 324 -11.72 -4.53 -5.69
N GLY A 325 -11.77 -3.92 -6.88
CA GLY A 325 -12.27 -2.55 -7.06
C GLY A 325 -11.49 -1.43 -6.34
N THR A 326 -10.32 -1.73 -5.76
CA THR A 326 -9.46 -0.76 -5.08
C THR A 326 -8.30 -0.30 -5.98
N PRO A 327 -7.75 0.91 -5.78
CA PRO A 327 -6.51 1.33 -6.45
C PRO A 327 -5.33 0.40 -6.14
N ASP A 328 -5.34 -0.22 -4.94
CA ASP A 328 -4.37 -1.24 -4.57
C ASP A 328 -4.55 -2.53 -5.37
N ASN A 329 -5.79 -2.95 -5.66
CA ASN A 329 -6.05 -4.03 -6.60
C ASN A 329 -5.50 -3.69 -7.99
N GLU A 330 -5.79 -2.52 -8.56
CA GLU A 330 -5.25 -2.15 -9.88
C GLU A 330 -3.71 -2.17 -9.90
N ARG A 331 -3.07 -1.62 -8.88
CA ARG A 331 -1.60 -1.60 -8.75
C ARG A 331 -1.02 -2.99 -8.58
N LEU A 332 -1.60 -3.82 -7.71
CA LEU A 332 -1.13 -5.19 -7.47
C LEU A 332 -1.42 -6.08 -8.67
N HIS A 333 -2.59 -5.94 -9.27
CA HIS A 333 -2.96 -6.63 -10.48
C HIS A 333 -1.95 -6.28 -11.59
N HIS A 334 -1.69 -5.00 -11.88
CA HIS A 334 -0.63 -4.59 -12.81
C HIS A 334 0.74 -5.20 -12.46
N LEU A 335 1.12 -5.22 -11.18
CA LEU A 335 2.35 -5.89 -10.75
C LEU A 335 2.34 -7.39 -11.10
N PHE A 336 1.26 -8.11 -10.78
CA PHE A 336 1.16 -9.56 -10.93
C PHE A 336 0.83 -10.01 -12.35
N THR A 337 0.21 -9.18 -13.18
CA THR A 337 -0.19 -9.52 -14.55
C THR A 337 0.78 -9.03 -15.59
N ASP A 338 1.50 -7.92 -15.34
CA ASP A 338 2.28 -7.24 -16.38
C ASP A 338 3.78 -7.20 -16.05
N LEU A 339 4.13 -6.93 -14.78
CA LEU A 339 5.53 -6.71 -14.38
C LEU A 339 6.23 -7.98 -13.89
N LEU A 340 5.64 -8.66 -12.93
CA LEU A 340 6.20 -9.84 -12.27
C LEU A 340 6.34 -11.04 -13.21
N PRO A 341 5.44 -11.30 -14.18
CA PRO A 341 5.63 -12.39 -15.15
C PRO A 341 6.94 -12.35 -15.93
N GLN A 342 7.56 -11.17 -16.07
CA GLN A 342 8.84 -11.01 -16.77
C GLN A 342 10.02 -11.64 -15.99
N ALA A 343 9.87 -11.83 -14.68
CA ALA A 343 10.83 -12.52 -13.83
C ALA A 343 10.73 -14.06 -13.93
N TYR A 344 9.88 -14.58 -14.82
CA TYR A 344 9.58 -16.00 -14.95
C TYR A 344 9.70 -16.44 -16.42
N THR A 345 10.22 -17.65 -16.61
CA THR A 345 10.42 -18.27 -17.91
C THR A 345 9.71 -19.62 -17.97
N ASP A 346 9.52 -20.12 -19.19
CA ASP A 346 8.99 -21.46 -19.41
C ASP A 346 10.13 -22.46 -19.20
N PRO A 347 10.06 -23.31 -18.16
CA PRO A 347 11.13 -24.26 -17.89
C PRO A 347 11.12 -25.36 -18.94
N SER A 348 12.31 -25.77 -19.39
CA SER A 348 12.46 -26.91 -20.28
C SER A 348 12.07 -28.22 -19.59
N ASP A 349 11.64 -29.22 -20.37
CA ASP A 349 11.38 -30.58 -19.86
C ASP A 349 12.57 -31.14 -19.08
N ARG A 350 13.80 -30.78 -19.48
CA ARG A 350 15.03 -31.16 -18.80
C ARG A 350 15.10 -30.56 -17.39
N GLU A 351 14.87 -29.27 -17.25
CA GLU A 351 14.89 -28.59 -15.94
C GLU A 351 13.82 -29.15 -15.01
N ILE A 352 12.61 -29.40 -15.54
CA ILE A 352 11.51 -30.00 -14.77
C ILE A 352 11.89 -31.39 -14.28
N VAL A 353 12.47 -32.25 -15.14
CA VAL A 353 12.86 -33.62 -14.77
C VAL A 353 14.00 -33.63 -13.76
N THR A 354 14.99 -32.76 -13.91
CA THR A 354 16.22 -32.75 -13.10
C THR A 354 16.09 -32.01 -11.76
N ALA A 355 15.10 -31.12 -11.60
CA ALA A 355 14.84 -30.42 -10.33
C ALA A 355 14.65 -31.38 -9.14
N GLY A 356 15.25 -31.09 -7.98
CA GLY A 356 15.08 -31.90 -6.77
C GLY A 356 15.75 -33.31 -6.81
N GLY A 357 16.70 -33.58 -7.70
CA GLY A 357 17.47 -34.83 -7.66
C GLY A 357 18.47 -34.89 -6.48
N THR A 358 18.67 -36.07 -5.87
CA THR A 358 19.68 -36.32 -4.80
C THR A 358 21.14 -36.26 -5.27
N GLY A 359 21.33 -35.91 -6.53
CA GLY A 359 22.60 -35.64 -7.16
C GLY A 359 22.35 -34.76 -8.36
N THR A 360 21.89 -33.52 -8.13
CA THR A 360 22.16 -32.45 -9.10
C THR A 360 23.65 -32.59 -9.39
N PRO A 361 24.07 -32.93 -10.63
CA PRO A 361 25.43 -32.62 -11.00
C PRO A 361 25.54 -31.14 -10.68
N GLN A 362 26.44 -30.75 -9.77
CA GLN A 362 26.97 -29.41 -9.89
C GLN A 362 27.45 -29.38 -11.33
N THR A 363 26.74 -28.64 -12.19
CA THR A 363 27.21 -28.37 -13.53
C THR A 363 28.65 -27.93 -13.35
N ARG A 364 29.60 -28.72 -13.86
CA ARG A 364 30.98 -28.25 -13.89
C ARG A 364 30.98 -27.02 -14.78
N GLY A 365 31.74 -26.00 -14.40
CA GLY A 365 31.71 -24.71 -15.06
C GLY A 365 30.75 -23.71 -14.43
N THR A 366 30.93 -22.46 -14.79
CA THR A 366 30.17 -21.30 -14.31
C THR A 366 29.07 -20.96 -15.31
N GLU A 367 27.83 -20.87 -14.84
CA GLU A 367 26.72 -20.37 -15.64
C GLU A 367 26.88 -18.87 -15.88
N THR A 368 26.86 -18.48 -17.15
CA THR A 368 26.87 -17.08 -17.56
C THR A 368 25.54 -16.74 -18.24
N TRP A 369 24.86 -15.73 -17.71
CA TRP A 369 23.54 -15.31 -18.18
C TRP A 369 23.63 -14.05 -19.04
N LEU A 370 22.75 -13.92 -20.03
CA LEU A 370 22.77 -12.79 -20.97
C LEU A 370 22.51 -11.45 -20.27
N ASP A 371 21.58 -11.41 -19.32
CA ASP A 371 21.29 -10.22 -18.50
C ASP A 371 22.53 -9.77 -17.71
N THR A 372 23.29 -10.73 -17.19
CA THR A 372 24.53 -10.49 -16.46
C THR A 372 25.58 -9.91 -17.40
N GLN A 373 25.76 -10.46 -18.60
CA GLN A 373 26.67 -9.91 -19.61
C GLN A 373 26.28 -8.49 -20.02
N LEU A 374 24.99 -8.24 -20.30
CA LEU A 374 24.47 -6.91 -20.62
C LEU A 374 24.79 -5.91 -19.52
N ARG A 375 24.51 -6.23 -18.25
CA ARG A 375 24.79 -5.34 -17.11
C ARG A 375 26.28 -5.03 -16.98
N HIS A 376 27.14 -6.05 -16.96
CA HIS A 376 28.59 -5.88 -16.79
C HIS A 376 29.24 -5.07 -17.92
N ASN A 377 28.67 -5.16 -19.11
CA ASN A 377 29.17 -4.43 -20.28
C ASN A 377 28.49 -3.07 -20.47
N THR A 378 27.52 -2.70 -19.63
CA THR A 378 26.84 -1.41 -19.72
C THR A 378 27.55 -0.34 -18.88
N THR A 379 27.78 0.81 -19.48
CA THR A 379 28.28 2.01 -18.80
C THR A 379 27.26 3.14 -18.93
N LEU A 380 26.90 3.74 -17.79
CA LEU A 380 26.03 4.92 -17.73
C LEU A 380 26.85 6.20 -17.65
N LYS A 381 26.54 7.17 -18.52
CA LYS A 381 27.03 8.55 -18.45
C LYS A 381 25.87 9.49 -18.11
N HIS A 382 26.15 10.78 -18.01
CA HIS A 382 25.13 11.79 -17.69
C HIS A 382 24.21 12.14 -18.87
N ASP A 383 24.51 11.64 -20.08
CA ASP A 383 23.82 11.93 -21.34
C ASP A 383 23.78 10.75 -22.33
N SER A 384 24.38 9.60 -22.02
CA SER A 384 24.30 8.40 -22.85
C SER A 384 24.46 7.09 -22.08
N VAL A 385 23.98 6.01 -22.69
CA VAL A 385 24.19 4.62 -22.27
C VAL A 385 25.01 3.92 -23.33
N THR A 386 26.08 3.23 -22.94
CA THR A 386 26.92 2.43 -23.84
C THR A 386 26.95 0.98 -23.38
N VAL A 387 26.77 0.03 -24.30
CA VAL A 387 26.90 -1.42 -24.06
C VAL A 387 28.06 -1.94 -24.89
N ALA A 388 29.17 -2.33 -24.26
CA ALA A 388 30.31 -2.92 -24.95
C ALA A 388 29.96 -4.33 -25.45
N TRP A 389 30.08 -4.62 -26.74
CA TRP A 389 29.65 -5.90 -27.31
C TRP A 389 30.52 -6.28 -28.52
N ASP A 390 31.24 -7.39 -28.42
CA ASP A 390 32.12 -7.91 -29.47
C ASP A 390 31.66 -9.30 -29.98
N ASP A 391 32.38 -9.83 -30.97
CA ASP A 391 32.03 -11.08 -31.66
C ASP A 391 32.16 -12.35 -30.78
N SER A 392 32.73 -12.27 -29.57
CA SER A 392 32.77 -13.39 -28.62
C SER A 392 31.44 -13.61 -27.90
N PHE A 393 30.60 -12.57 -27.80
CA PHE A 393 29.28 -12.61 -27.17
C PHE A 393 28.18 -13.16 -28.09
N PRO A 394 27.02 -13.56 -27.55
CA PRO A 394 25.87 -13.92 -28.34
C PRO A 394 25.47 -12.83 -29.35
N THR A 395 25.05 -13.25 -30.54
CA THR A 395 24.48 -12.31 -31.51
C THR A 395 23.14 -11.82 -31.01
N LEU A 396 22.99 -10.50 -30.90
CA LEU A 396 21.72 -9.84 -30.61
C LEU A 396 21.01 -9.48 -31.92
N ASP A 397 19.77 -9.91 -32.07
CA ASP A 397 18.90 -9.56 -33.20
C ASP A 397 18.45 -8.09 -33.08
N SER A 398 18.17 -7.64 -31.86
CA SER A 398 17.83 -6.25 -31.53
C SER A 398 18.31 -5.89 -30.12
N LEU A 399 18.58 -4.60 -29.89
CA LEU A 399 18.82 -4.03 -28.56
C LEU A 399 18.05 -2.71 -28.47
N SER A 400 17.23 -2.59 -27.44
CA SER A 400 16.49 -1.37 -27.09
C SER A 400 16.59 -1.14 -25.58
N GLY A 401 16.14 0.01 -25.10
CA GLY A 401 16.02 0.21 -23.66
C GLY A 401 15.11 1.35 -23.26
N THR A 402 14.91 1.48 -21.96
CA THR A 402 14.15 2.57 -21.33
C THR A 402 14.93 3.07 -20.13
N LEU A 403 15.20 4.37 -20.10
CA LEU A 403 15.77 5.08 -18.97
C LEU A 403 14.65 5.62 -18.09
N ARG A 404 14.72 5.38 -16.78
CA ARG A 404 13.83 6.03 -15.81
C ARG A 404 14.59 7.04 -14.96
N ILE A 405 14.00 8.22 -14.84
CA ILE A 405 14.53 9.34 -14.06
C ILE A 405 13.52 9.68 -12.97
N ARG A 406 14.00 9.81 -11.73
CA ARG A 406 13.18 10.16 -10.57
C ARG A 406 13.45 11.58 -10.11
N ASP A 407 12.38 12.29 -9.74
CA ASP A 407 12.43 13.54 -9.00
C ASP A 407 12.46 13.29 -7.49
N LEU A 408 13.50 13.75 -6.80
CA LEU A 408 13.69 13.54 -5.37
C LEU A 408 12.81 14.42 -4.48
N SER A 409 12.19 15.46 -5.04
CA SER A 409 11.37 16.42 -4.30
C SER A 409 9.88 16.06 -4.31
N SER A 410 9.41 15.39 -5.36
CA SER A 410 8.02 14.92 -5.51
C SER A 410 7.88 13.40 -5.48
N GLY A 411 8.92 12.66 -5.88
CA GLY A 411 8.89 11.22 -6.09
C GLY A 411 8.49 10.80 -7.51
N ASP A 412 8.08 11.74 -8.36
CA ASP A 412 7.58 11.47 -9.71
C ASP A 412 8.66 10.86 -10.59
N ARG A 413 8.23 9.99 -11.51
CA ARG A 413 9.10 9.33 -12.49
C ARG A 413 8.80 9.84 -13.89
N SER A 414 9.87 10.00 -14.66
CA SER A 414 9.82 10.25 -16.11
C SER A 414 10.58 9.15 -16.83
N GLU A 415 10.06 8.73 -17.98
CA GLU A 415 10.60 7.63 -18.78
C GLU A 415 11.09 8.15 -20.14
N TYR A 416 12.19 7.58 -20.62
CA TYR A 416 12.78 7.90 -21.91
C TYR A 416 13.15 6.61 -22.64
N ASP A 417 12.61 6.41 -23.83
CA ASP A 417 13.02 5.32 -24.70
C ASP A 417 14.43 5.58 -25.25
N LEU A 418 15.25 4.53 -25.27
CA LEU A 418 16.64 4.55 -25.69
C LEU A 418 16.78 3.82 -27.02
N ASP A 419 17.07 4.58 -28.07
CA ASP A 419 17.36 4.07 -29.41
C ASP A 419 18.84 3.75 -29.54
N PHE A 420 19.20 2.46 -29.44
CA PHE A 420 20.58 2.02 -29.56
C PHE A 420 21.07 1.98 -31.01
N THR A 421 22.25 2.53 -31.23
CA THR A 421 22.97 2.48 -32.51
C THR A 421 24.22 1.64 -32.38
N ARG A 422 24.50 0.79 -33.37
CA ARG A 422 25.70 -0.06 -33.38
C ARG A 422 26.95 0.79 -33.67
N ILE A 423 27.97 0.63 -32.85
CA ILE A 423 29.30 1.22 -32.97
C ILE A 423 30.35 0.10 -33.15
N ASP A 424 31.61 0.45 -33.40
CA ASP A 424 32.68 -0.54 -33.70
C ASP A 424 32.85 -1.60 -32.59
N ASP A 425 32.71 -1.19 -31.32
CA ASP A 425 32.92 -2.05 -30.14
C ASP A 425 31.63 -2.24 -29.30
N GLY A 426 30.44 -2.14 -29.90
CA GLY A 426 29.16 -2.39 -29.20
C GLY A 426 27.98 -1.53 -29.64
N PHE A 427 27.24 -0.98 -28.68
CA PHE A 427 26.03 -0.17 -28.90
C PHE A 427 26.02 1.10 -28.04
N GLU A 428 25.46 2.18 -28.56
CA GLU A 428 25.29 3.45 -27.82
C GLU A 428 23.91 4.08 -28.07
N ALA A 429 23.28 4.58 -27.01
CA ALA A 429 22.04 5.34 -27.04
C ALA A 429 22.17 6.67 -26.26
N PRO A 430 21.91 7.84 -26.86
CA PRO A 430 21.91 9.12 -26.16
C PRO A 430 20.56 9.40 -25.47
N PHE A 431 20.57 10.21 -24.41
CA PHE A 431 19.36 10.71 -23.73
C PHE A 431 19.55 12.16 -23.23
N PRO A 432 18.48 12.88 -22.81
CA PRO A 432 18.61 14.26 -22.35
C PRO A 432 19.55 14.40 -21.14
N SER A 433 20.55 15.28 -21.27
CA SER A 433 21.55 15.49 -20.22
C SER A 433 20.92 15.88 -18.87
N LEU A 434 21.34 15.18 -17.81
CA LEU A 434 20.93 15.48 -16.44
C LEU A 434 21.78 16.56 -15.76
N ASN A 435 22.86 17.03 -16.39
CA ASN A 435 23.71 18.07 -15.83
C ASN A 435 22.93 19.37 -15.62
N GLY A 436 22.90 19.84 -14.37
CA GLY A 436 22.21 21.07 -13.98
C GLY A 436 20.70 20.95 -13.80
N GLN A 437 20.13 19.75 -13.84
CA GLN A 437 18.74 19.52 -13.45
C GLN A 437 18.65 19.26 -11.94
N SER A 438 17.95 20.14 -11.21
CA SER A 438 17.76 19.99 -9.76
C SER A 438 16.89 18.77 -9.43
N ASN A 439 17.29 18.04 -8.39
CA ASN A 439 16.60 16.90 -7.79
C ASN A 439 16.31 15.72 -8.73
N ARG A 440 16.97 15.65 -9.90
CA ARG A 440 16.78 14.57 -10.88
C ARG A 440 17.92 13.56 -10.78
N ILE A 441 17.56 12.29 -10.66
CA ILE A 441 18.50 11.17 -10.63
C ILE A 441 18.06 10.07 -11.59
N ILE A 442 19.01 9.32 -12.14
CA ILE A 442 18.74 8.08 -12.83
C ILE A 442 18.28 7.07 -11.78
N ASP A 443 17.05 6.58 -11.94
CA ASP A 443 16.49 5.50 -11.11
C ASP A 443 17.13 4.19 -11.57
N PHE A 444 16.94 3.84 -12.86
CA PHE A 444 17.58 2.70 -13.51
C PHE A 444 17.48 2.82 -15.04
N VAL A 445 18.21 1.96 -15.75
CA VAL A 445 18.05 1.71 -17.19
C VAL A 445 17.64 0.26 -17.40
N ARG A 446 16.53 0.01 -18.11
CA ARG A 446 16.12 -1.31 -18.58
C ARG A 446 16.59 -1.50 -20.01
N LEU A 447 17.43 -2.49 -20.27
CA LEU A 447 17.77 -2.96 -21.60
C LEU A 447 16.89 -4.14 -21.97
N THR A 448 16.54 -4.22 -23.23
CA THR A 448 15.76 -5.29 -23.85
C THR A 448 16.54 -5.79 -25.05
N ALA A 449 16.92 -7.05 -25.03
CA ALA A 449 17.68 -7.68 -26.11
C ALA A 449 16.91 -8.88 -26.66
N ASP A 450 16.68 -8.89 -27.97
CA ASP A 450 16.15 -10.06 -28.66
C ASP A 450 17.30 -10.90 -29.18
N THR A 451 17.28 -12.20 -28.93
CA THR A 451 18.30 -13.12 -29.44
C THR A 451 17.75 -14.53 -29.58
N ARG A 452 18.34 -15.31 -30.48
CA ARG A 452 18.12 -16.77 -30.56
C ARG A 452 19.00 -17.54 -29.60
N HIS A 453 19.86 -16.87 -28.85
CA HIS A 453 20.63 -17.53 -27.81
C HIS A 453 19.72 -17.92 -26.65
N SER A 454 19.86 -19.17 -26.18
CA SER A 454 19.16 -19.69 -25.02
C SER A 454 20.17 -19.81 -23.85
N PRO A 455 20.22 -18.84 -22.92
CA PRO A 455 21.05 -18.89 -21.72
C PRO A 455 20.54 -19.96 -20.72
N PRO A 456 21.40 -20.46 -19.82
CA PRO A 456 22.76 -19.99 -19.56
C PRO A 456 23.78 -20.57 -20.53
N GLU A 457 24.84 -19.81 -20.77
CA GLU A 457 26.09 -20.38 -21.29
C GLU A 457 26.82 -21.11 -20.15
N LEU A 458 27.36 -22.30 -20.41
CA LEU A 458 28.26 -22.96 -19.46
C LEU A 458 29.70 -22.67 -19.81
N GLU A 459 30.41 -21.97 -18.93
CA GLU A 459 31.83 -21.67 -19.08
C GLU A 459 32.70 -22.58 -18.20
N TYR A 460 33.65 -23.27 -18.82
CA TYR A 460 34.66 -24.08 -18.16
C TYR A 460 36.01 -23.42 -18.30
N THR A 461 36.76 -23.34 -17.21
CA THR A 461 38.18 -23.04 -17.24
C THR A 461 38.98 -24.25 -17.77
N GLY A 462 40.16 -23.99 -18.31
CA GLY A 462 41.07 -25.06 -18.76
C GLY A 462 41.54 -25.98 -17.63
N HIS A 463 41.35 -25.60 -16.36
CA HIS A 463 41.54 -26.52 -15.23
C HIS A 463 40.37 -27.50 -15.09
N GLU A 464 39.14 -27.00 -15.09
CA GLU A 464 37.92 -27.81 -14.98
C GLU A 464 37.79 -28.79 -16.14
N ILE A 465 38.14 -28.38 -17.37
CA ILE A 465 38.20 -29.29 -18.52
C ILE A 465 39.19 -30.43 -18.30
N ARG A 466 40.36 -30.16 -17.72
CA ARG A 466 41.34 -31.23 -17.44
C ARG A 466 40.83 -32.22 -16.40
N GLU A 467 40.13 -31.75 -15.39
CA GLU A 467 39.51 -32.61 -14.36
C GLU A 467 38.36 -33.44 -14.94
N LEU A 468 37.45 -32.80 -15.69
CA LEU A 468 36.35 -33.46 -16.37
C LEU A 468 36.85 -34.58 -17.28
N ARG A 469 37.87 -34.29 -18.08
CA ARG A 469 38.51 -35.28 -18.96
C ARG A 469 39.12 -36.45 -18.17
N ALA A 470 39.81 -36.17 -17.07
CA ALA A 470 40.41 -37.22 -16.25
C ALA A 470 39.36 -38.15 -15.62
N GLU A 471 38.20 -37.61 -15.23
CA GLU A 471 37.13 -38.38 -14.60
C GLU A 471 36.30 -39.20 -15.58
N GLU A 472 36.03 -38.65 -16.77
CA GLU A 472 35.33 -39.37 -17.84
C GLU A 472 36.25 -40.34 -18.61
N GLY A 473 37.55 -40.39 -18.28
CA GLY A 473 38.53 -41.25 -18.94
C GLY A 473 38.89 -40.80 -20.37
N ILE A 474 38.81 -39.50 -20.63
CA ILE A 474 39.12 -38.83 -21.90
C ILE A 474 40.59 -38.42 -21.91
N GLU A 475 41.47 -39.30 -22.39
CA GLU A 475 42.94 -39.13 -22.35
C GLU A 475 43.52 -38.59 -23.67
N GLY A 476 42.85 -38.83 -24.79
CA GLY A 476 43.30 -38.54 -26.14
C GLY A 476 42.62 -37.30 -26.79
N PRO A 477 43.24 -36.69 -27.79
CA PRO A 477 42.64 -35.58 -28.55
C PRO A 477 41.55 -36.03 -29.53
N GLU A 478 41.43 -37.34 -29.81
CA GLU A 478 40.36 -37.92 -30.65
C GLU A 478 39.22 -38.54 -29.82
N ASP A 479 39.32 -38.46 -28.48
CA ASP A 479 38.28 -39.00 -27.61
C ASP A 479 36.99 -38.16 -27.73
N PRO A 480 35.81 -38.78 -27.54
CA PRO A 480 34.54 -38.09 -27.65
C PRO A 480 34.44 -36.96 -26.62
N LEU A 481 33.74 -35.90 -26.99
CA LEU A 481 33.37 -34.83 -26.06
C LEU A 481 32.45 -35.39 -24.96
N PRO A 482 32.41 -34.77 -23.77
CA PRO A 482 31.50 -35.16 -22.71
C PRO A 482 30.06 -35.27 -23.20
N ASN A 483 29.38 -36.36 -22.84
CA ASN A 483 28.04 -36.65 -23.37
C ASN A 483 27.02 -35.54 -23.03
N GLU A 484 27.23 -34.85 -21.91
CA GLU A 484 26.39 -33.72 -21.49
C GLU A 484 26.50 -32.50 -22.41
N TRP A 485 27.61 -32.33 -23.14
CA TRP A 485 27.82 -31.22 -24.07
C TRP A 485 27.02 -31.39 -25.36
N ALA A 486 26.62 -32.61 -25.71
CA ALA A 486 25.78 -32.90 -26.87
C ALA A 486 24.38 -32.25 -26.80
N ASN A 487 24.01 -31.68 -25.65
CA ASN A 487 22.77 -30.93 -25.46
C ASN A 487 22.89 -29.44 -25.85
N TYR A 488 24.06 -29.00 -26.30
CA TYR A 488 24.32 -27.63 -26.76
C TYR A 488 24.53 -27.62 -28.27
N ASP A 489 24.39 -26.45 -28.89
CA ASP A 489 24.52 -26.28 -30.33
C ASP A 489 25.94 -25.89 -30.74
N GLU A 490 26.63 -25.13 -29.90
CA GLU A 490 27.92 -24.53 -30.21
C GLU A 490 28.92 -24.62 -29.05
N ILE A 491 30.20 -24.82 -29.39
CA ILE A 491 31.36 -24.74 -28.50
C ILE A 491 32.24 -23.58 -28.93
N ILE A 492 32.55 -22.70 -27.97
CA ILE A 492 33.47 -21.58 -28.16
C ILE A 492 34.75 -21.90 -27.40
N TRP A 493 35.83 -22.14 -28.14
CA TRP A 493 37.13 -22.40 -27.58
C TRP A 493 37.88 -21.09 -27.31
N ASN A 494 38.40 -20.93 -26.09
CA ASN A 494 39.23 -19.79 -25.67
C ASN A 494 38.58 -18.42 -25.97
N GLY A 495 37.25 -18.33 -25.90
CA GLY A 495 36.47 -17.12 -26.15
C GLY A 495 36.54 -16.56 -27.58
N SER A 496 37.01 -17.33 -28.57
CA SER A 496 37.24 -16.78 -29.92
C SER A 496 36.97 -17.73 -31.08
N ARG A 497 37.04 -19.06 -30.88
CA ARG A 497 36.80 -20.04 -31.95
C ARG A 497 35.48 -20.79 -31.71
N SER A 498 34.44 -20.37 -32.43
CA SER A 498 33.12 -21.02 -32.47
C SER A 498 33.09 -22.24 -33.38
N THR A 499 32.56 -23.37 -32.89
CA THR A 499 32.37 -24.61 -33.66
C THR A 499 31.07 -25.30 -33.24
N PRO A 500 30.21 -25.75 -34.18
CA PRO A 500 29.01 -26.52 -33.83
C PRO A 500 29.38 -27.80 -33.05
N VAL A 501 28.65 -28.14 -31.99
CA VAL A 501 29.00 -29.27 -31.08
C VAL A 501 29.15 -30.59 -31.84
N GLU A 502 28.29 -30.86 -32.83
CA GLU A 502 28.35 -32.05 -33.68
C GLU A 502 29.67 -32.19 -34.47
N ASN A 503 30.36 -31.08 -34.71
CA ASN A 503 31.61 -31.00 -35.48
C ASN A 503 32.81 -30.65 -34.59
N ALA A 504 32.59 -30.37 -33.30
CA ALA A 504 33.61 -29.90 -32.39
C ALA A 504 34.50 -31.05 -31.90
N SER A 505 35.77 -30.74 -31.66
CA SER A 505 36.75 -31.68 -31.16
C SER A 505 37.77 -30.97 -30.28
N PHE A 506 38.37 -31.68 -29.34
CA PHE A 506 39.50 -31.17 -28.56
C PHE A 506 40.72 -30.76 -29.41
N GLN A 507 40.74 -31.09 -30.72
CA GLN A 507 41.75 -30.65 -31.68
C GLN A 507 41.49 -29.27 -32.31
N ASP A 508 40.34 -28.65 -32.02
CA ASP A 508 40.01 -27.32 -32.55
C ASP A 508 40.96 -26.24 -32.03
N VAL A 509 41.68 -26.47 -30.94
CA VAL A 509 42.71 -25.56 -30.44
C VAL A 509 43.93 -26.33 -29.97
N GLU A 510 45.12 -25.74 -30.11
CA GLU A 510 46.37 -26.35 -29.62
C GLU A 510 46.40 -26.46 -28.08
N THR A 511 45.76 -25.54 -27.38
CA THR A 511 45.65 -25.51 -25.93
C THR A 511 44.29 -24.96 -25.52
N ILE A 512 43.63 -25.64 -24.58
CA ILE A 512 42.31 -25.26 -24.07
C ILE A 512 42.50 -24.45 -22.78
N HIS A 513 42.19 -23.17 -22.85
CA HIS A 513 42.19 -22.21 -21.74
C HIS A 513 40.79 -22.00 -21.18
N SER A 514 39.78 -22.01 -22.04
CA SER A 514 38.38 -22.01 -21.65
C SER A 514 37.50 -22.69 -22.72
N VAL A 515 36.33 -23.15 -22.30
CA VAL A 515 35.29 -23.69 -23.17
C VAL A 515 33.98 -23.05 -22.75
N GLN A 516 33.28 -22.40 -23.66
CA GLN A 516 31.91 -21.96 -23.45
C GLN A 516 30.98 -22.81 -24.30
N LEU A 517 29.90 -23.30 -23.70
CA LEU A 517 28.86 -24.07 -24.37
C LEU A 517 27.61 -23.21 -24.52
N ARG A 518 27.11 -23.10 -25.74
CA ARG A 518 25.99 -22.24 -26.09
C ARG A 518 24.85 -23.04 -26.72
N ALA A 519 23.65 -22.81 -26.23
CA ALA A 519 22.42 -23.30 -26.84
C ALA A 519 21.70 -22.18 -27.58
N THR A 520 20.87 -22.57 -28.54
CA THR A 520 20.04 -21.70 -29.37
C THR A 520 18.60 -22.18 -29.40
N SER A 521 17.68 -21.25 -29.47
CA SER A 521 16.26 -21.48 -29.67
C SER A 521 15.89 -21.33 -31.15
N ASP A 522 14.82 -22.01 -31.57
CA ASP A 522 14.31 -21.92 -32.94
C ASP A 522 13.74 -20.51 -33.25
N THR A 523 13.22 -19.84 -32.23
CA THR A 523 12.63 -18.50 -32.29
C THR A 523 13.39 -17.52 -31.41
N PRO A 524 13.64 -16.27 -31.86
CA PRO A 524 14.20 -15.24 -31.00
C PRO A 524 13.36 -15.07 -29.73
N GLU A 525 14.05 -15.01 -28.59
CA GLU A 525 13.47 -14.75 -27.27
C GLU A 525 13.96 -13.39 -26.77
N THR A 526 13.13 -12.74 -25.97
CA THR A 526 13.42 -11.42 -25.42
C THR A 526 13.95 -11.57 -24.00
N TYR A 527 15.13 -10.99 -23.77
CA TYR A 527 15.78 -10.93 -22.47
C TYR A 527 15.88 -9.48 -21.99
N TYR A 528 15.85 -9.30 -20.68
CA TYR A 528 15.95 -7.99 -20.06
C TYR A 528 17.13 -7.93 -19.11
N ALA A 529 17.82 -6.80 -19.11
CA ALA A 529 18.84 -6.49 -18.12
C ALA A 529 18.53 -5.12 -17.53
N ILE A 530 18.61 -5.00 -16.20
CA ILE A 530 18.41 -3.71 -15.56
C ILE A 530 19.70 -3.26 -14.90
N ILE A 531 20.02 -1.99 -15.12
CA ILE A 531 21.21 -1.33 -14.65
C ILE A 531 20.77 -0.21 -13.73
N GLU A 532 20.99 -0.42 -12.44
CA GLU A 532 20.90 0.62 -11.42
C GLU A 532 22.28 1.29 -11.30
N PRO A 533 22.35 2.64 -11.22
CA PRO A 533 23.62 3.32 -11.06
C PRO A 533 24.14 3.17 -9.62
N ASP A 534 25.28 2.49 -9.44
CA ASP A 534 26.00 2.47 -8.14
C ASP A 534 26.31 3.89 -7.62
N ALA A 535 26.49 4.83 -8.55
CA ALA A 535 26.62 6.25 -8.30
C ALA A 535 25.99 7.03 -9.45
N GLN A 536 25.34 8.15 -9.14
CA GLN A 536 24.81 9.03 -10.18
C GLN A 536 25.96 9.63 -11.03
N PRO A 537 25.95 9.46 -12.37
CA PRO A 537 27.06 9.89 -13.22
C PRO A 537 27.22 11.42 -13.30
N HIS A 538 26.21 12.18 -12.89
CA HIS A 538 26.20 13.65 -12.82
C HIS A 538 26.33 14.20 -11.39
N ILE A 539 26.52 13.35 -10.38
CA ILE A 539 26.73 13.74 -8.98
C ILE A 539 27.94 12.98 -8.45
N ASP A 540 29.08 13.67 -8.38
CA ASP A 540 30.36 13.11 -7.96
C ASP A 540 30.43 12.85 -6.46
N GLN A 541 29.96 13.79 -5.65
CA GLN A 541 29.85 13.68 -4.20
C GLN A 541 28.64 14.49 -3.72
N LEU A 542 27.95 14.01 -2.69
CA LEU A 542 26.81 14.73 -2.15
C LEU A 542 27.23 16.00 -1.41
N PHE A 543 28.12 15.88 -0.43
CA PHE A 543 28.54 17.01 0.42
C PHE A 543 29.76 17.68 -0.17
N HIS A 544 29.61 18.92 -0.64
CA HIS A 544 30.73 19.72 -1.12
C HIS A 544 31.49 20.38 0.02
N ARG A 545 30.75 20.83 1.04
CA ARG A 545 31.33 21.54 2.17
C ARG A 545 30.43 21.47 3.38
N ILE A 546 31.01 21.17 4.53
CA ILE A 546 30.35 21.30 5.82
C ILE A 546 31.22 22.19 6.71
N THR A 547 30.63 23.26 7.24
CA THR A 547 31.35 24.20 8.11
C THR A 547 30.57 24.48 9.38
N THR A 548 31.29 24.69 10.46
CA THR A 548 30.72 25.01 11.76
C THR A 548 31.04 26.46 12.14
N ALA A 549 30.14 27.09 12.87
CA ALA A 549 30.28 28.45 13.35
C ALA A 549 29.45 28.64 14.64
N GLU A 550 29.60 29.79 15.27
CA GLU A 550 28.75 30.24 16.36
C GLU A 550 27.86 31.37 15.84
N GLU A 551 26.59 31.38 16.22
CA GLU A 551 25.67 32.45 15.86
C GLU A 551 24.82 32.86 17.07
N HIS A 552 24.75 34.16 17.32
CA HIS A 552 23.92 34.70 18.39
C HIS A 552 22.50 34.95 17.87
N VAL A 553 21.52 34.35 18.55
CA VAL A 553 20.09 34.37 18.20
C VAL A 553 19.30 34.75 19.45
N GLU A 554 18.83 36.01 19.54
CA GLU A 554 17.97 36.42 20.66
C GLU A 554 16.57 35.81 20.51
N PRO A 555 15.93 35.34 21.61
CA PRO A 555 16.37 35.38 23.01
C PRO A 555 17.20 34.17 23.48
N LEU A 556 17.47 33.20 22.59
CA LEU A 556 18.11 31.91 22.91
C LEU A 556 19.61 32.00 23.22
N GLY A 557 20.27 33.12 22.88
CA GLY A 557 21.68 33.33 23.11
C GLY A 557 22.55 32.76 21.98
N THR A 558 23.74 32.26 22.30
CA THR A 558 24.68 31.74 21.30
C THR A 558 24.40 30.27 20.99
N LEU A 559 24.16 29.95 19.72
CA LEU A 559 23.91 28.61 19.21
C LEU A 559 25.05 28.10 18.33
N LEU A 560 25.17 26.79 18.21
CA LEU A 560 26.11 26.13 17.29
C LEU A 560 25.47 26.04 15.92
N LYS A 561 26.10 26.64 14.91
CA LYS A 561 25.64 26.63 13.52
C LYS A 561 26.42 25.62 12.72
N VAL A 562 25.72 24.75 12.00
CA VAL A 562 26.28 23.84 11.00
C VAL A 562 25.73 24.20 9.63
N ARG A 563 26.61 24.68 8.75
CA ARG A 563 26.29 24.96 7.34
C ARG A 563 26.65 23.75 6.50
N VAL A 564 25.65 23.17 5.84
CA VAL A 564 25.77 22.03 4.93
C VAL A 564 25.55 22.54 3.50
N GLU A 565 26.57 22.38 2.65
CA GLU A 565 26.51 22.65 1.22
C GLU A 565 26.52 21.32 0.46
N THR A 566 25.41 21.02 -0.20
CA THR A 566 25.24 19.84 -1.05
C THR A 566 25.64 20.12 -2.50
N HIS A 567 25.69 19.07 -3.30
CA HIS A 567 25.86 19.15 -4.75
C HIS A 567 24.79 20.09 -5.36
N PRO A 568 25.12 20.95 -6.34
CA PRO A 568 24.18 21.92 -6.92
C PRO A 568 22.91 21.31 -7.52
N ALA A 569 22.96 20.04 -7.91
CA ALA A 569 21.81 19.31 -8.43
C ALA A 569 20.91 18.73 -7.32
N ILE A 570 21.27 18.85 -6.04
CA ILE A 570 20.52 18.28 -4.92
C ILE A 570 20.15 19.39 -3.94
N GLU A 571 18.86 19.62 -3.77
CA GLU A 571 18.35 20.57 -2.80
C GLU A 571 18.19 19.88 -1.42
N PRO A 572 18.89 20.34 -0.37
CA PRO A 572 18.86 19.69 0.93
C PRO A 572 17.54 19.97 1.65
N ASN A 573 16.78 18.93 1.99
CA ASN A 573 15.63 19.04 2.89
C ASN A 573 16.13 19.05 4.35
N PRO A 574 15.72 20.02 5.20
CA PRO A 574 16.08 20.09 6.62
C PRO A 574 15.84 18.81 7.44
N GLN A 575 14.99 17.90 6.98
CA GLN A 575 14.74 16.62 7.66
C GLN A 575 15.52 15.43 7.09
N HIS A 576 16.11 15.57 5.91
CA HIS A 576 16.91 14.50 5.30
C HIS A 576 18.35 14.51 5.79
N ILE A 577 18.77 15.54 6.53
CA ILE A 577 20.10 15.58 7.16
C ILE A 577 19.96 15.22 8.64
N ALA A 578 20.69 14.20 9.05
CA ALA A 578 20.79 13.77 10.44
C ALA A 578 22.19 14.03 10.99
N PHE A 579 22.25 14.23 12.30
CA PHE A 579 23.48 14.48 13.04
C PHE A 579 23.63 13.38 14.08
N TYR A 580 24.80 12.76 14.13
CA TYR A 580 25.09 11.68 15.06
C TYR A 580 26.33 12.01 15.90
N THR A 581 26.33 11.59 17.16
CA THR A 581 27.54 11.62 17.99
C THR A 581 28.53 10.53 17.55
N ASP A 582 29.71 10.51 18.17
CA ASP A 582 30.70 9.42 18.04
C ASP A 582 30.18 8.06 18.55
N ARG A 583 29.06 8.05 19.29
CA ARG A 583 28.36 6.86 19.78
C ARG A 583 27.14 6.48 18.94
N ASP A 584 26.96 7.12 17.79
CA ASP A 584 25.82 6.91 16.90
C ASP A 584 24.47 7.34 17.51
N GLU A 585 24.50 8.25 18.49
CA GLU A 585 23.28 8.82 19.08
C GLU A 585 22.79 10.00 18.21
N ARG A 586 21.52 9.95 17.76
CA ARG A 586 20.92 11.00 16.92
C ARG A 586 20.71 12.29 17.72
N ILE A 587 21.17 13.41 17.16
CA ILE A 587 20.95 14.76 17.65
C ILE A 587 19.92 15.45 16.77
N ASN A 588 18.89 16.01 17.41
CA ASN A 588 17.90 16.82 16.70
C ASN A 588 18.33 18.30 16.70
N PRO A 589 18.40 18.96 15.54
CA PRO A 589 18.64 20.39 15.49
C PRO A 589 17.45 21.15 16.13
N ILE A 590 17.75 22.25 16.81
CA ILE A 590 16.76 23.17 17.40
C ILE A 590 16.02 23.92 16.29
N GLY A 591 16.71 24.20 15.19
CA GLY A 591 16.20 25.02 14.10
C GLY A 591 17.06 24.97 12.85
N PHE A 592 16.65 25.74 11.85
CA PHE A 592 17.31 25.85 10.56
C PHE A 592 17.14 27.26 9.99
N ALA A 593 18.02 27.71 9.09
CA ALA A 593 17.80 28.97 8.39
C ALA A 593 16.93 28.73 7.13
N PRO A 594 16.08 29.67 6.72
CA PRO A 594 15.48 29.62 5.39
C PRO A 594 16.56 29.48 4.31
N GLN A 595 16.32 28.61 3.33
CA GLN A 595 17.28 28.38 2.25
C GLN A 595 17.58 29.69 1.52
N THR A 596 18.86 30.06 1.48
CA THR A 596 19.34 31.25 0.75
C THR A 596 19.84 30.89 -0.65
N GLN A 597 20.26 29.65 -0.84
CA GLN A 597 20.71 29.05 -2.10
C GLN A 597 20.21 27.62 -2.17
N ALA A 598 19.89 27.15 -3.37
CA ALA A 598 19.24 25.86 -3.60
C ALA A 598 19.99 24.67 -2.97
N ASN A 599 21.32 24.75 -2.85
CA ASN A 599 22.18 23.68 -2.36
C ASN A 599 22.78 23.92 -0.97
N ILE A 600 22.25 24.89 -0.20
CA ILE A 600 22.82 25.22 1.12
C ILE A 600 21.73 25.23 2.19
N GLN A 601 21.97 24.50 3.27
CA GLN A 601 21.13 24.49 4.46
C GLN A 601 21.96 24.75 5.72
N ASP A 602 21.55 25.75 6.49
CA ASP A 602 22.11 26.02 7.81
C ASP A 602 21.23 25.38 8.88
N TYR A 603 21.84 24.68 9.83
CA TYR A 603 21.23 24.02 10.98
C TYR A 603 21.75 24.64 12.28
N TYR A 604 20.89 24.68 13.31
CA TYR A 604 21.24 25.20 14.63
C TYR A 604 21.13 24.09 15.68
N ILE A 605 22.21 23.84 16.41
CA ILE A 605 22.38 22.77 17.39
C ILE A 605 22.54 23.37 18.79
N SER A 606 22.04 22.63 19.80
CA SER A 606 22.15 22.98 21.22
C SER A 606 23.62 23.15 21.68
N PRO A 607 23.94 24.18 22.49
CA PRO A 607 25.28 24.41 23.04
C PRO A 607 25.89 23.22 23.81
N GLU A 608 25.07 22.30 24.33
CA GLU A 608 25.53 21.09 25.03
C GLU A 608 26.37 20.14 24.16
N HIS A 609 26.37 20.36 22.85
CA HIS A 609 27.20 19.63 21.90
C HIS A 609 28.50 20.36 21.51
N ALA A 610 28.82 21.49 22.15
CA ALA A 610 30.06 22.22 21.91
C ALA A 610 31.30 21.31 22.05
N ALA A 611 32.32 21.56 21.23
CA ALA A 611 33.55 20.76 21.15
C ALA A 611 33.40 19.27 20.80
N LYS A 612 32.18 18.76 20.55
CA LYS A 612 31.96 17.37 20.12
C LYS A 612 32.19 17.23 18.62
N THR A 613 32.69 16.06 18.22
CA THR A 613 32.70 15.66 16.81
C THR A 613 31.37 14.99 16.48
N LEU A 614 30.73 15.46 15.41
CA LEU A 614 29.50 14.91 14.89
C LEU A 614 29.69 14.33 13.50
N THR A 615 28.97 13.26 13.21
CA THR A 615 28.78 12.75 11.85
C THR A 615 27.51 13.37 11.28
N VAL A 616 27.64 14.12 10.19
CA VAL A 616 26.53 14.58 9.37
C VAL A 616 26.27 13.49 8.34
N ALA A 617 25.04 12.99 8.27
CA ALA A 617 24.65 11.97 7.31
C ALA A 617 23.30 12.32 6.67
N ILE A 618 23.00 11.69 5.54
CA ILE A 618 21.65 11.70 4.98
C ILE A 618 20.83 10.56 5.57
N ASP A 619 19.63 10.89 6.04
CA ASP A 619 18.60 9.96 6.48
C ASP A 619 17.55 9.78 5.37
N GLY A 620 17.23 8.54 5.01
CA GLY A 620 16.22 8.20 3.99
C GLY A 620 16.72 7.65 2.65
N SER A 621 15.84 7.61 1.65
CA SER A 621 16.01 6.92 0.36
C SER A 621 17.11 7.46 -0.56
N LEU A 622 17.67 8.63 -0.26
CA LEU A 622 18.74 9.26 -1.02
C LEU A 622 20.07 8.51 -0.92
N THR A 623 20.30 7.76 0.17
CA THR A 623 21.53 7.00 0.39
C THR A 623 21.73 5.86 -0.60
N HIS A 624 20.65 5.40 -1.24
CA HIS A 624 20.69 4.38 -2.27
C HIS A 624 21.29 4.89 -3.59
N TYR A 625 21.18 6.19 -3.87
CA TYR A 625 21.51 6.73 -5.20
C TYR A 625 22.86 7.47 -5.25
N ILE A 626 23.35 7.97 -4.12
CA ILE A 626 24.50 8.88 -4.10
C ILE A 626 25.59 8.32 -3.18
N THR A 627 26.81 8.23 -3.70
CA THR A 627 27.97 7.78 -2.91
C THR A 627 28.49 8.90 -1.99
N GLN A 628 29.14 8.53 -0.89
CA GLN A 628 29.69 9.45 0.13
C GLN A 628 28.63 10.38 0.76
N THR A 629 27.73 9.79 1.53
CA THR A 629 26.60 10.48 2.17
C THR A 629 26.90 11.06 3.55
N ASN A 630 28.15 10.97 4.01
CA ASN A 630 28.53 11.28 5.39
C ASN A 630 29.71 12.25 5.43
N GLY A 631 29.76 13.12 6.43
CA GLY A 631 30.88 14.01 6.69
C GLY A 631 31.07 14.25 8.18
N GLU A 632 32.32 14.22 8.66
CA GLU A 632 32.64 14.51 10.05
C GLU A 632 32.92 16.01 10.25
N ILE A 633 32.38 16.55 11.33
CA ILE A 633 32.62 17.94 11.74
C ILE A 633 32.92 18.01 13.23
N THR A 634 33.75 18.95 13.64
CA THR A 634 33.92 19.31 15.05
C THR A 634 33.20 20.64 15.31
N LEU A 635 32.33 20.64 16.31
CA LEU A 635 31.62 21.84 16.74
C LEU A 635 32.56 22.76 17.53
N PRO A 636 32.43 24.10 17.41
CA PRO A 636 33.28 25.03 18.13
C PRO A 636 33.10 24.92 19.66
N GLU A 637 34.12 25.34 20.40
CA GLU A 637 34.07 25.49 21.86
C GLU A 637 33.26 26.74 22.22
N LEU A 638 32.31 26.61 23.13
CA LEU A 638 31.52 27.74 23.66
C LEU A 638 31.92 28.08 25.10
N GLU A 639 31.74 29.33 25.49
CA GLU A 639 31.93 29.77 26.89
C GLU A 639 30.92 29.11 27.85
N SER A 640 29.77 28.66 27.34
CA SER A 640 28.73 27.93 28.06
C SER A 640 28.21 26.78 27.19
N ASP A 641 28.16 25.58 27.76
CA ASP A 641 27.62 24.35 27.18
C ASP A 641 26.23 24.00 27.77
N THR A 642 25.55 24.97 28.36
CA THR A 642 24.23 24.74 28.96
C THR A 642 23.20 24.49 27.84
N PRO A 643 22.37 23.42 27.93
CA PRO A 643 21.33 23.16 26.95
C PRO A 643 20.35 24.33 26.86
N VAL A 644 19.86 24.58 25.64
CA VAL A 644 18.84 25.60 25.38
C VAL A 644 17.47 24.99 25.65
N ASP A 645 16.80 25.52 26.67
CA ASP A 645 15.41 25.19 26.96
C ASP A 645 14.50 26.19 26.21
N LEU A 646 13.52 25.69 25.46
CA LEU A 646 12.59 26.52 24.70
C LEU A 646 11.41 27.00 25.57
N GLU A 647 11.00 26.22 26.57
CA GLU A 647 9.83 26.52 27.43
C GLU A 647 9.88 27.89 28.13
N PRO A 648 11.05 28.38 28.60
CA PRO A 648 11.14 29.71 29.22
C PRO A 648 10.92 30.86 28.24
N HIS A 649 11.06 30.61 26.94
CA HIS A 649 11.03 31.63 25.89
C HIS A 649 9.78 31.59 25.04
N PHE A 650 9.23 30.40 24.78
CA PHE A 650 8.07 30.19 23.92
C PHE A 650 7.13 29.15 24.56
N SER A 651 5.83 29.35 24.38
CA SER A 651 4.84 28.33 24.72
C SER A 651 5.08 27.03 23.96
N THR A 652 5.06 25.91 24.69
CA THR A 652 5.11 24.54 24.15
C THR A 652 3.72 23.90 24.02
N ASP A 653 2.66 24.70 24.21
CA ASP A 653 1.30 24.25 23.97
C ASP A 653 1.10 23.78 22.51
N GLN A 654 0.21 22.80 22.33
CA GLN A 654 -0.02 22.19 21.03
C GLN A 654 -0.71 23.16 20.05
N TRP A 655 -0.15 23.28 18.85
CA TRP A 655 -0.78 23.98 17.73
C TRP A 655 -1.98 23.17 17.20
N ARG A 656 -3.00 23.83 16.67
CA ARG A 656 -4.25 23.17 16.26
C ARG A 656 -4.46 23.23 14.76
N ALA A 657 -4.84 22.11 14.15
CA ALA A 657 -5.30 22.07 12.77
C ALA A 657 -6.80 22.38 12.71
N THR A 658 -7.22 23.20 11.75
CA THR A 658 -8.63 23.55 11.56
C THR A 658 -8.98 23.58 10.07
N PRO A 659 -10.01 22.84 9.63
CA PRO A 659 -10.50 22.90 8.25
C PRO A 659 -11.06 24.29 7.93
N ASN A 660 -10.72 24.83 6.77
CA ASN A 660 -11.27 26.10 6.29
C ASN A 660 -12.61 25.91 5.60
N ASP A 661 -13.36 27.01 5.45
CA ASP A 661 -14.62 27.07 4.69
C ASP A 661 -15.69 26.06 5.11
N LEU A 662 -15.60 25.59 6.36
CA LEU A 662 -16.52 24.63 6.92
C LEU A 662 -17.90 25.26 7.13
N ASN A 663 -18.97 24.57 6.71
CA ASN A 663 -20.33 25.04 6.95
C ASN A 663 -20.56 25.23 8.47
N PRO A 664 -21.11 26.38 8.94
CA PRO A 664 -21.30 26.65 10.36
C PRO A 664 -22.04 25.55 11.14
N VAL A 665 -22.93 24.81 10.46
CA VAL A 665 -23.71 23.71 11.06
C VAL A 665 -22.83 22.52 11.48
N LEU A 666 -21.69 22.31 10.81
CA LEU A 666 -20.74 21.23 11.14
C LEU A 666 -19.96 21.52 12.44
N SER A 667 -19.81 22.79 12.81
CA SER A 667 -19.19 23.19 14.09
C SER A 667 -20.10 23.08 15.31
N ARG A 668 -21.40 22.83 15.11
CA ARG A 668 -22.37 22.64 16.20
C ARG A 668 -22.41 21.17 16.64
N ASN A 669 -22.86 20.90 17.86
CA ASN A 669 -23.14 19.52 18.29
C ASN A 669 -24.17 18.87 17.36
N ARG A 670 -24.02 17.57 17.05
CA ARG A 670 -24.98 16.80 16.24
C ARG A 670 -26.38 16.81 16.88
N TYR A 671 -26.42 16.75 18.22
CA TYR A 671 -27.66 16.67 19.00
C TYR A 671 -27.75 17.75 20.10
N PRO A 672 -27.89 19.04 19.75
CA PRO A 672 -27.86 20.14 20.72
C PRO A 672 -29.08 20.15 21.67
N ASN A 673 -30.19 19.55 21.25
CA ASN A 673 -31.43 19.46 22.04
C ASN A 673 -31.48 18.24 22.97
N SER A 674 -30.49 17.34 22.91
CA SER A 674 -30.43 16.11 23.72
C SER A 674 -29.01 15.85 24.29
N PRO A 675 -28.37 16.82 24.97
CA PRO A 675 -26.95 16.74 25.36
C PRO A 675 -26.61 15.65 26.38
N ASN A 676 -27.61 14.99 26.99
CA ASN A 676 -27.44 13.97 28.03
C ASN A 676 -28.17 12.65 27.70
N ASN A 677 -28.47 12.36 26.43
CA ASN A 677 -29.13 11.11 26.07
C ASN A 677 -28.10 9.98 25.91
N PRO A 678 -28.00 9.03 26.86
CA PRO A 678 -27.01 7.94 26.81
C PRO A 678 -27.24 6.95 25.65
N PHE A 679 -28.40 7.01 24.98
CA PHE A 679 -28.70 6.21 23.78
C PHE A 679 -28.23 6.87 22.46
N LEU A 680 -27.76 8.12 22.50
CA LEU A 680 -27.16 8.84 21.37
C LEU A 680 -25.65 9.09 21.61
N ALA A 681 -25.01 8.22 22.40
CA ALA A 681 -23.66 8.38 22.93
C ALA A 681 -22.53 8.20 21.91
N GLU A 682 -22.71 8.68 20.67
CA GLU A 682 -21.60 8.85 19.75
C GLU A 682 -20.73 10.04 20.21
N LYS A 683 -19.41 9.85 20.24
CA LYS A 683 -18.47 10.92 20.55
C LYS A 683 -18.59 11.99 19.46
N GLU A 684 -18.85 13.24 19.86
CA GLU A 684 -18.87 14.36 18.90
C GLU A 684 -17.52 14.45 18.17
N PRO A 685 -17.51 14.57 16.84
CA PRO A 685 -16.29 14.62 16.05
C PRO A 685 -15.47 15.87 16.40
N SER A 686 -14.16 15.73 16.43
CA SER A 686 -13.26 16.87 16.53
C SER A 686 -13.22 17.65 15.20
N PRO A 687 -12.82 18.93 15.19
CA PRO A 687 -12.64 19.67 13.94
C PRO A 687 -11.66 19.00 12.97
N GLU A 688 -10.66 18.27 13.48
CA GLU A 688 -9.70 17.52 12.66
C GLU A 688 -10.35 16.33 11.93
N ASP A 689 -11.45 15.79 12.48
CA ASP A 689 -12.25 14.74 11.84
C ASP A 689 -12.99 15.20 10.59
N GLN A 690 -13.03 16.51 10.34
CA GLN A 690 -13.73 17.12 9.20
C GLN A 690 -12.77 17.51 8.05
N ILE A 691 -11.47 17.23 8.20
CA ILE A 691 -10.47 17.53 7.16
C ILE A 691 -10.61 16.52 6.02
N SER A 692 -10.90 16.98 4.81
CA SER A 692 -11.12 16.14 3.63
C SER A 692 -10.23 16.53 2.44
N THR A 693 -10.31 15.75 1.34
CA THR A 693 -9.50 15.92 0.13
C THR A 693 -9.64 17.26 -0.58
N GLU A 694 -10.70 18.01 -0.29
CA GLU A 694 -11.04 19.27 -0.98
C GLU A 694 -10.85 20.50 -0.09
N ILE A 695 -10.58 20.28 1.21
CA ILE A 695 -10.57 21.34 2.21
C ILE A 695 -9.13 21.74 2.56
N PRO A 696 -8.75 23.02 2.38
CA PRO A 696 -7.48 23.52 2.91
C PRO A 696 -7.53 23.62 4.44
N VAL A 697 -6.39 23.47 5.09
CA VAL A 697 -6.28 23.42 6.55
C VAL A 697 -5.46 24.60 7.07
N THR A 698 -6.00 25.35 8.03
CA THR A 698 -5.24 26.38 8.76
C THR A 698 -4.66 25.77 10.02
N ILE A 699 -3.38 26.00 10.28
CA ILE A 699 -2.76 25.67 11.56
C ILE A 699 -2.72 26.93 12.42
N THR A 700 -3.32 26.87 13.60
CA THR A 700 -3.44 28.02 14.51
C THR A 700 -2.48 27.85 15.71
N PRO A 701 -1.65 28.88 16.03
CA PRO A 701 -0.80 28.87 17.20
C PRO A 701 -1.61 29.00 18.50
N PRO A 702 -1.07 28.54 19.64
CA PRO A 702 -1.67 28.78 20.95
C PRO A 702 -1.79 30.28 21.27
N ASP A 703 -2.86 30.68 21.95
CA ASP A 703 -3.07 32.07 22.38
C ASP A 703 -1.91 32.59 23.25
N THR A 704 -1.36 31.71 24.11
CA THR A 704 -0.20 32.00 24.96
C THR A 704 1.06 32.36 24.16
N LEU A 705 1.21 31.81 22.95
CA LEU A 705 2.32 32.14 22.05
C LEU A 705 2.08 33.48 21.35
N LEU A 706 0.84 33.77 20.94
CA LEU A 706 0.46 35.05 20.31
C LEU A 706 0.62 36.25 21.26
N GLU A 707 0.61 36.03 22.57
CA GLU A 707 0.93 37.06 23.58
C GLU A 707 2.44 37.35 23.68
N GLN A 708 3.30 36.43 23.24
CA GLN A 708 4.75 36.48 23.39
C GLN A 708 5.48 36.86 22.10
N VAL A 709 4.93 36.46 20.95
CA VAL A 709 5.58 36.55 19.64
C VAL A 709 4.63 37.22 18.64
N GLU A 710 5.15 38.15 17.86
CA GLU A 710 4.38 38.83 16.82
C GLU A 710 3.98 37.84 15.71
N HIS A 711 2.77 38.00 15.15
CA HIS A 711 2.20 37.04 14.21
C HIS A 711 3.02 36.89 12.91
N ASP A 712 3.75 37.93 12.48
CA ASP A 712 4.61 37.90 11.30
C ASP A 712 5.93 37.13 11.52
N GLN A 713 6.27 36.84 12.77
CA GLN A 713 7.40 35.98 13.15
C GLN A 713 6.99 34.52 13.25
N LEU A 714 5.71 34.19 13.09
CA LEU A 714 5.22 32.82 13.16
C LEU A 714 5.13 32.20 11.77
N ALA A 715 5.55 30.94 11.67
CA ALA A 715 5.42 30.12 10.48
C ALA A 715 4.97 28.71 10.86
N VAL A 716 4.59 27.94 9.85
CA VAL A 716 4.25 26.52 9.96
C VAL A 716 5.17 25.78 9.03
N TRP A 717 5.78 24.73 9.53
CA TRP A 717 6.30 23.69 8.68
C TRP A 717 5.31 22.53 8.62
N TRP A 718 5.10 21.97 7.44
CA TRP A 718 4.27 20.79 7.27
C TRP A 718 4.81 19.88 6.19
N ARG A 719 4.45 18.59 6.27
CA ARG A 719 4.85 17.55 5.33
C ARG A 719 3.74 16.50 5.21
N PRO A 720 3.29 16.17 4.00
CA PRO A 720 2.44 15.01 3.78
C PRO A 720 3.26 13.72 3.89
N SER A 721 2.63 12.64 4.34
CA SER A 721 3.24 11.30 4.33
C SER A 721 3.70 10.95 2.91
N GLY A 722 4.90 10.37 2.80
CA GLY A 722 5.50 10.00 1.52
C GLY A 722 7.03 10.06 1.54
N VAL A 723 7.65 9.04 0.97
CA VAL A 723 9.11 8.81 1.01
C VAL A 723 9.90 9.97 0.39
N PHE A 724 9.39 10.55 -0.70
CA PHE A 724 10.04 11.64 -1.45
C PHE A 724 9.33 12.99 -1.30
N ARG A 725 8.35 13.11 -0.38
CA ARG A 725 7.65 14.37 -0.16
C ARG A 725 8.50 15.29 0.72
N SER A 726 8.93 16.41 0.17
CA SER A 726 9.65 17.45 0.93
C SER A 726 8.71 18.20 1.89
N GLY A 727 9.28 18.67 3.01
CA GLY A 727 8.55 19.51 3.94
C GLY A 727 8.54 20.97 3.50
N THR A 728 7.42 21.66 3.66
CA THR A 728 7.23 23.05 3.25
C THR A 728 7.15 23.95 4.47
N THR A 729 7.85 25.09 4.44
CA THR A 729 7.68 26.15 5.44
C THR A 729 6.89 27.29 4.83
N GLN A 730 5.83 27.73 5.50
CA GLN A 730 4.97 28.81 5.05
C GLN A 730 4.49 29.67 6.24
N PRO A 731 4.09 30.93 6.01
CA PRO A 731 3.50 31.76 7.07
C PRO A 731 2.24 31.11 7.65
N VAL A 732 1.94 31.34 8.94
CA VAL A 732 0.72 30.83 9.61
C VAL A 732 -0.56 31.28 8.89
N SER A 733 -0.54 32.45 8.26
CA SER A 733 -1.67 32.99 7.50
C SER A 733 -1.97 32.22 6.20
N THR A 734 -1.06 31.35 5.75
CA THR A 734 -1.22 30.56 4.53
C THR A 734 -1.74 29.18 4.90
N PRO A 735 -2.93 28.78 4.41
CA PRO A 735 -3.45 27.44 4.65
C PRO A 735 -2.59 26.36 3.98
N ILE A 736 -2.52 25.18 4.59
CA ILE A 736 -2.04 23.96 3.96
C ILE A 736 -3.04 23.60 2.85
N PRO A 737 -2.59 23.42 1.59
CA PRO A 737 -3.48 23.10 0.47
C PRO A 737 -4.13 21.73 0.66
N PRO A 738 -5.26 21.46 -0.02
CA PRO A 738 -5.91 20.15 0.03
C PRO A 738 -4.93 19.03 -0.33
N GLN A 739 -5.08 17.89 0.33
CA GLN A 739 -4.18 16.74 0.21
C GLN A 739 -4.96 15.51 -0.26
N GLU A 740 -4.24 14.49 -0.72
CA GLU A 740 -4.87 13.23 -1.09
C GLU A 740 -5.44 12.50 0.13
N MET A 741 -6.42 11.65 -0.13
CA MET A 741 -7.11 10.85 0.86
C MET A 741 -6.11 9.97 1.71
N ARG A 742 -6.32 9.83 3.05
CA ARG A 742 -5.49 9.26 4.18
C ARG A 742 -4.02 9.68 4.06
N THR A 743 -3.70 10.76 3.36
CA THR A 743 -2.42 11.42 3.59
C THR A 743 -2.36 11.82 5.06
N HIS A 744 -1.35 11.33 5.75
CA HIS A 744 -1.05 11.74 7.11
C HIS A 744 -0.15 12.97 7.05
N VAL A 745 -0.72 14.13 7.37
CA VAL A 745 0.02 15.39 7.33
C VAL A 745 0.61 15.65 8.70
N THR A 746 1.94 15.72 8.78
CA THR A 746 2.63 16.14 9.99
C THR A 746 2.95 17.62 9.88
N TYR A 747 2.73 18.38 10.95
CA TYR A 747 3.04 19.81 10.99
C TYR A 747 3.71 20.19 12.31
N ARG A 748 4.47 21.28 12.30
CA ARG A 748 5.08 21.89 13.49
C ARG A 748 5.02 23.41 13.39
N GLY A 749 4.87 24.05 14.55
CA GLY A 749 5.03 25.50 14.65
C GLY A 749 6.49 25.91 14.42
N ILE A 750 6.67 27.11 13.88
CA ILE A 750 7.97 27.76 13.74
C ILE A 750 7.89 29.17 14.30
N VAL A 751 8.91 29.56 15.07
CA VAL A 751 9.20 30.97 15.39
C VAL A 751 10.42 31.41 14.59
N GLN A 752 10.27 32.48 13.81
CA GLN A 752 11.31 33.09 13.01
C GLN A 752 12.03 34.17 13.84
N LEU A 753 13.20 33.84 14.33
CA LEU A 753 14.05 34.76 15.08
C LEU A 753 15.02 35.49 14.16
N THR A 754 15.51 36.65 14.60
CA THR A 754 16.53 37.40 13.86
C THR A 754 17.91 36.95 14.32
N GLY A 755 18.62 36.22 13.46
CA GLY A 755 20.05 35.91 13.63
C GLY A 755 20.94 36.99 13.03
N ALA A 756 22.23 36.96 13.37
CA ALA A 756 23.22 37.89 12.85
C ALA A 756 23.37 37.83 11.32
N ASN A 757 23.10 36.67 10.71
CA ASN A 757 23.27 36.43 9.28
C ASN A 757 21.94 36.22 8.53
N GLY A 758 20.80 36.44 9.18
CA GLY A 758 19.47 36.26 8.59
C GLY A 758 18.46 35.62 9.55
N PRO A 759 17.24 35.34 9.07
CA PRO A 759 16.22 34.69 9.86
C PRO A 759 16.61 33.26 10.25
N VAL A 760 16.19 32.84 11.45
CA VAL A 760 16.37 31.50 11.99
C VAL A 760 15.01 30.92 12.37
N ASN A 761 14.63 29.81 11.73
CA ASN A 761 13.40 29.08 12.04
C ASN A 761 13.66 28.13 13.21
N ILE A 762 13.08 28.41 14.37
CA ILE A 762 13.11 27.53 15.54
C ILE A 762 11.88 26.63 15.52
N TRP A 763 12.10 25.32 15.64
CA TRP A 763 11.00 24.36 15.71
C TRP A 763 10.29 24.42 17.06
N LEU A 764 8.97 24.46 17.02
CA LEU A 764 8.09 24.27 18.18
C LEU A 764 7.37 22.92 18.08
N PRO A 765 6.70 22.47 19.16
CA PRO A 765 5.82 21.32 19.12
C PRO A 765 4.80 21.40 17.98
N GLY A 766 4.37 20.23 17.53
CA GLY A 766 3.50 20.07 16.38
C GLY A 766 2.46 18.99 16.60
N GLY A 767 1.77 18.64 15.53
CA GLY A 767 0.77 17.59 15.53
C GLY A 767 0.70 16.91 14.17
N SER A 768 -0.33 16.11 14.00
CA SER A 768 -0.66 15.53 12.72
C SER A 768 -2.16 15.35 12.57
N TYR A 769 -2.61 15.24 11.33
CA TYR A 769 -3.98 14.90 11.01
C TYR A 769 -4.02 13.94 9.82
N ILE A 770 -5.11 13.19 9.70
CA ILE A 770 -5.38 12.30 8.58
C ILE A 770 -6.45 12.93 7.71
N VAL A 771 -6.17 13.06 6.42
CA VAL A 771 -7.13 13.59 5.45
C VAL A 771 -8.21 12.54 5.22
N LYS A 772 -9.47 12.81 5.59
CA LYS A 772 -10.63 11.92 5.39
C LYS A 772 -11.17 11.99 3.96
N GLU A 773 -11.92 10.96 3.57
CA GLU A 773 -12.60 10.96 2.28
C GLU A 773 -13.95 11.67 2.41
N GLN A 774 -14.39 12.40 1.38
CA GLN A 774 -15.72 12.99 1.32
C GLN A 774 -16.68 12.00 0.64
N PRO A 775 -17.56 11.29 1.38
CA PRO A 775 -18.42 10.27 0.77
C PRO A 775 -19.64 10.87 0.06
N PHE A 776 -20.02 12.10 0.41
CA PHE A 776 -21.26 12.70 -0.06
C PHE A 776 -21.07 13.49 -1.36
N VAL A 777 -22.14 13.61 -2.14
CA VAL A 777 -22.19 14.49 -3.32
C VAL A 777 -22.20 15.97 -2.90
N ASP A 778 -21.74 16.84 -3.80
CA ASP A 778 -21.67 18.29 -3.54
C ASP A 778 -23.03 18.97 -3.72
N GLU A 779 -23.89 18.42 -4.56
CA GLU A 779 -25.24 18.90 -4.86
C GLU A 779 -26.27 17.78 -4.68
N LEU A 780 -27.42 18.12 -4.10
CA LEU A 780 -28.46 17.17 -3.75
C LEU A 780 -29.61 17.21 -4.74
N THR A 781 -30.10 16.04 -5.15
CA THR A 781 -31.29 15.94 -6.01
C THR A 781 -32.52 15.62 -5.16
N ALA A 782 -33.32 16.64 -4.87
CA ALA A 782 -34.58 16.50 -4.16
C ALA A 782 -35.79 16.54 -5.11
N SER A 783 -36.84 15.79 -4.80
CA SER A 783 -38.07 15.68 -5.58
C SER A 783 -39.26 16.24 -4.81
N LEU A 784 -40.13 16.97 -5.50
CA LEU A 784 -41.40 17.47 -4.95
C LEU A 784 -42.61 16.56 -5.29
N ILE A 785 -42.38 15.29 -5.66
CA ILE A 785 -43.47 14.34 -5.96
C ILE A 785 -44.37 14.12 -4.73
N GLY A 786 -43.83 14.18 -3.52
CA GLY A 786 -44.56 14.07 -2.25
C GLY A 786 -45.43 15.29 -1.90
N VAL A 787 -45.45 16.32 -2.75
CA VAL A 787 -46.33 17.48 -2.63
C VAL A 787 -47.58 17.26 -3.51
N PRO A 788 -48.79 17.24 -2.91
CA PRO A 788 -50.03 16.99 -3.64
C PRO A 788 -50.29 18.10 -4.65
N THR A 789 -50.92 17.75 -5.78
CA THR A 789 -51.33 18.74 -6.78
C THR A 789 -52.56 19.54 -6.36
N GLU A 790 -53.37 19.02 -5.41
CA GLU A 790 -54.55 19.71 -4.88
C GLU A 790 -54.65 19.54 -3.35
N GLN A 791 -54.95 20.62 -2.62
CA GLN A 791 -55.16 20.61 -1.15
C GLN A 791 -56.11 21.74 -0.73
N PRO A 792 -56.91 21.62 0.34
CA PRO A 792 -57.74 22.71 0.84
C PRO A 792 -56.89 23.85 1.46
N LEU A 793 -56.63 24.89 0.68
CA LEU A 793 -55.71 25.99 1.04
C LEU A 793 -56.34 26.99 2.03
N GLY A 794 -57.67 27.10 2.03
CA GLY A 794 -58.41 28.04 2.88
C GLY A 794 -58.33 27.80 4.40
N ARG A 795 -57.68 26.72 4.85
CA ARG A 795 -57.51 26.37 6.28
C ARG A 795 -56.04 26.24 6.72
N LEU A 796 -55.08 26.65 5.88
CA LEU A 796 -53.66 26.54 6.21
C LEU A 796 -53.31 27.29 7.50
N ARG A 797 -52.67 26.55 8.41
CA ARG A 797 -52.06 27.07 9.64
C ARG A 797 -50.55 26.81 9.58
N SER A 798 -49.80 27.43 10.48
CA SER A 798 -48.35 27.27 10.57
C SER A 798 -47.91 25.79 10.70
N ASP A 799 -48.71 24.96 11.36
CA ASP A 799 -48.46 23.54 11.61
C ASP A 799 -49.07 22.60 10.56
N THR A 800 -49.73 23.11 9.51
CA THR A 800 -50.34 22.26 8.48
C THR A 800 -49.27 21.70 7.54
N LEU A 801 -49.24 20.38 7.34
CA LEU A 801 -48.36 19.73 6.37
C LEU A 801 -48.88 20.01 4.94
N LEU A 802 -48.05 20.70 4.14
CA LEU A 802 -48.27 20.97 2.73
C LEU A 802 -47.83 19.79 1.85
N GLY A 803 -46.88 18.98 2.31
CA GLY A 803 -46.36 17.82 1.59
C GLY A 803 -44.91 17.51 1.98
N TRP A 804 -44.28 16.62 1.24
CA TRP A 804 -42.90 16.17 1.48
C TRP A 804 -42.01 16.49 0.30
N ALA A 805 -40.83 17.04 0.57
CA ALA A 805 -39.70 16.92 -0.34
C ALA A 805 -39.00 15.60 -0.06
N THR A 806 -38.76 14.80 -1.09
CA THR A 806 -38.17 13.46 -0.97
C THR A 806 -36.78 13.42 -1.60
N ILE A 807 -35.87 12.68 -0.98
CA ILE A 807 -34.49 12.52 -1.43
C ILE A 807 -34.16 11.03 -1.37
N GLN A 808 -33.67 10.47 -2.47
CA GLN A 808 -33.25 9.07 -2.51
C GLN A 808 -31.87 8.95 -1.85
N GLN A 809 -31.70 8.04 -0.89
CA GLN A 809 -30.47 7.95 -0.10
C GLN A 809 -29.25 7.56 -0.95
N ASP A 810 -29.44 6.70 -1.95
CA ASP A 810 -28.40 6.29 -2.91
C ASP A 810 -27.83 7.48 -3.71
N THR A 811 -28.63 8.52 -3.94
CA THR A 811 -28.20 9.75 -4.64
C THR A 811 -27.39 10.71 -3.76
N LEU A 812 -27.30 10.46 -2.44
CA LEU A 812 -26.54 11.30 -1.51
C LEU A 812 -25.05 10.99 -1.51
N LEU A 813 -24.66 9.82 -2.00
CA LEU A 813 -23.31 9.30 -1.93
C LEU A 813 -22.64 9.37 -3.30
N ARG A 814 -21.33 9.63 -3.30
CA ARG A 814 -20.51 9.43 -4.49
C ARG A 814 -20.52 7.92 -4.84
N PRO A 815 -20.34 7.51 -6.11
CA PRO A 815 -20.36 6.09 -6.49
C PRO A 815 -19.39 5.23 -5.69
N ARG A 816 -18.32 5.84 -5.18
CA ARG A 816 -17.29 5.23 -4.34
C ARG A 816 -17.64 5.15 -2.85
N ALA A 817 -18.88 5.45 -2.47
CA ALA A 817 -19.39 5.37 -1.11
C ALA A 817 -20.87 4.96 -1.11
N SER A 818 -21.40 4.42 -2.22
CA SER A 818 -22.81 4.15 -2.57
C SER A 818 -23.58 3.17 -1.66
N ASP A 819 -23.10 2.98 -0.47
CA ASP A 819 -23.06 1.64 0.06
C ASP A 819 -23.09 1.63 1.57
N VAL A 820 -22.42 2.60 2.16
CA VAL A 820 -22.79 3.18 3.43
C VAL A 820 -24.14 3.90 3.33
N THR A 821 -24.93 3.69 2.27
CA THR A 821 -26.29 4.24 2.06
C THR A 821 -27.18 3.99 3.27
N GLU A 822 -27.20 2.76 3.79
CA GLU A 822 -27.99 2.43 4.99
C GLU A 822 -27.42 3.05 6.28
N CYS A 823 -26.18 3.54 6.24
CA CYS A 823 -25.48 4.16 7.35
C CYS A 823 -25.63 5.69 7.36
N ILE A 824 -26.29 6.28 6.36
CA ILE A 824 -26.49 7.74 6.28
C ILE A 824 -27.38 8.19 7.44
N THR A 825 -26.85 9.12 8.22
CA THR A 825 -27.60 9.81 9.26
C THR A 825 -27.71 11.29 8.93
N PRO A 826 -28.93 11.76 8.63
CA PRO A 826 -29.21 13.15 8.31
C PRO A 826 -29.66 13.97 9.53
N ARG A 827 -29.38 15.27 9.48
CA ARG A 827 -29.93 16.28 10.39
C ARG A 827 -30.27 17.56 9.62
N LEU A 828 -31.52 17.97 9.71
CA LEU A 828 -32.01 19.18 9.07
C LEU A 828 -31.89 20.42 9.98
N TYR A 829 -31.45 21.51 9.37
CA TYR A 829 -31.41 22.85 9.94
C TYR A 829 -32.17 23.82 9.04
N VAL A 830 -32.86 24.78 9.65
CA VAL A 830 -33.54 25.89 8.95
C VAL A 830 -32.88 27.18 9.41
N ASP A 831 -32.30 27.93 8.48
CA ASP A 831 -31.54 29.15 8.76
C ASP A 831 -30.52 28.95 9.90
N THR A 832 -29.79 27.83 9.85
CA THR A 832 -28.81 27.34 10.86
C THR A 832 -29.37 26.83 12.18
N GLU A 833 -30.68 26.85 12.41
CA GLU A 833 -31.31 26.33 13.62
C GLU A 833 -31.80 24.88 13.46
N PRO A 834 -31.50 23.97 14.40
CA PRO A 834 -31.81 22.54 14.27
C PRO A 834 -33.31 22.26 14.40
N VAL A 835 -33.87 21.52 13.44
CA VAL A 835 -35.27 21.07 13.49
C VAL A 835 -35.44 19.97 14.56
N ARG A 836 -36.59 19.86 15.25
CA ARG A 836 -36.79 18.78 16.24
C ARG A 836 -36.86 17.40 15.57
N ASN A 837 -36.24 16.37 16.18
CA ASN A 837 -36.20 15.01 15.62
C ASN A 837 -37.60 14.45 15.30
N GLU A 838 -38.62 14.73 16.13
CA GLU A 838 -40.00 14.27 15.98
C GLU A 838 -40.70 14.75 14.69
N ILE A 839 -40.17 15.80 14.05
CA ILE A 839 -40.69 16.34 12.79
C ILE A 839 -40.01 15.65 11.60
N PHE A 840 -38.92 14.92 11.84
CA PHE A 840 -38.00 14.36 10.87
C PHE A 840 -37.79 12.86 11.11
N ASP A 841 -38.85 12.13 11.48
CA ASP A 841 -38.75 10.67 11.53
C ASP A 841 -38.72 10.16 10.09
N VAL A 842 -37.49 9.95 9.63
CA VAL A 842 -37.14 9.30 8.38
C VAL A 842 -37.82 7.94 8.41
N ALA A 843 -38.82 7.72 7.55
CA ALA A 843 -39.20 6.35 7.21
C ALA A 843 -37.94 5.73 6.58
N ARG A 844 -37.18 4.99 7.38
CA ARG A 844 -36.00 4.23 6.92
C ARG A 844 -36.41 3.08 6.00
N ASP A 845 -37.69 2.75 5.97
CA ASP A 845 -38.26 1.77 5.06
C ASP A 845 -38.15 2.32 3.61
N ASP A 846 -37.38 1.60 2.78
CA ASP A 846 -37.13 1.81 1.34
C ASP A 846 -36.15 2.93 0.92
N GLY A 847 -35.30 3.46 1.82
CA GLY A 847 -34.13 4.27 1.39
C GLY A 847 -34.44 5.70 0.92
N VAL A 848 -35.52 6.33 1.40
CA VAL A 848 -35.91 7.71 1.04
C VAL A 848 -35.94 8.64 2.26
N LEU A 849 -35.26 9.80 2.19
CA LEU A 849 -35.37 10.86 3.18
C LEU A 849 -36.54 11.80 2.85
N CYS A 850 -37.40 12.06 3.83
CA CYS A 850 -38.55 12.94 3.69
C CYS A 850 -38.37 14.21 4.53
N ILE A 851 -38.45 15.38 3.88
CA ILE A 851 -38.41 16.70 4.53
C ILE A 851 -39.83 17.29 4.52
N PRO A 852 -40.43 17.58 5.69
CA PRO A 852 -41.78 18.13 5.74
C PRO A 852 -41.81 19.60 5.31
N ILE A 853 -42.75 19.91 4.43
CA ILE A 853 -43.07 21.29 4.04
C ILE A 853 -44.33 21.69 4.80
N LEU A 854 -44.21 22.66 5.70
CA LEU A 854 -45.30 23.09 6.58
C LEU A 854 -45.85 24.46 6.13
N GLY A 855 -47.08 24.77 6.55
CA GLY A 855 -47.73 26.05 6.25
C GLY A 855 -47.00 27.26 6.82
N GLN A 856 -46.15 27.09 7.83
CA GLN A 856 -45.26 28.16 8.33
C GLN A 856 -44.22 28.62 7.30
N HIS A 857 -43.92 27.82 6.26
CA HIS A 857 -42.99 28.19 5.21
C HIS A 857 -43.65 29.12 4.16
N LEU A 858 -44.95 29.39 4.28
CA LEU A 858 -45.71 30.23 3.34
C LEU A 858 -45.27 31.69 3.39
N GLY A 859 -44.98 32.26 2.21
CA GLY A 859 -44.60 33.66 2.03
C GLY A 859 -43.12 33.95 2.35
N GLU A 860 -42.34 32.93 2.69
CA GLU A 860 -40.94 33.05 3.08
C GLU A 860 -40.05 32.16 2.20
N THR A 861 -38.81 32.60 2.00
CA THR A 861 -37.73 31.76 1.48
C THR A 861 -36.83 31.41 2.65
N ARG A 862 -36.59 30.12 2.86
CA ARG A 862 -35.79 29.58 3.96
C ARG A 862 -34.61 28.79 3.40
N THR A 863 -33.44 28.95 4.00
CA THR A 863 -32.29 28.09 3.68
C THR A 863 -32.39 26.84 4.53
N LEU A 864 -32.50 25.70 3.86
CA LEU A 864 -32.45 24.39 4.47
C LEU A 864 -31.01 23.88 4.39
N THR A 865 -30.44 23.46 5.51
CA THR A 865 -29.12 22.83 5.56
C THR A 865 -29.27 21.40 6.05
N LEU A 866 -28.89 20.44 5.22
CA LEU A 866 -28.84 19.03 5.57
C LEU A 866 -27.41 18.66 5.95
N ARG A 867 -27.17 18.44 7.24
CA ARG A 867 -25.93 17.84 7.75
C ARG A 867 -26.03 16.34 7.61
N LEU A 868 -25.04 15.72 6.99
CA LEU A 868 -24.97 14.30 6.72
C LEU A 868 -23.68 13.74 7.33
N TRP A 869 -23.81 12.62 8.02
CA TRP A 869 -22.68 11.81 8.47
C TRP A 869 -23.05 10.34 8.38
N LEU A 870 -22.05 9.49 8.53
CA LEU A 870 -22.25 8.04 8.53
C LEU A 870 -22.14 7.55 9.96
N SER A 871 -23.15 6.81 10.42
CA SER A 871 -23.20 6.22 11.77
C SER A 871 -23.87 4.85 11.75
N GLY A 872 -23.51 4.01 12.73
CA GLY A 872 -24.04 2.64 12.85
C GLY A 872 -23.57 1.67 11.76
N GLY A 873 -22.59 2.07 10.93
CA GLY A 873 -22.03 1.28 9.84
C GLY A 873 -20.68 0.62 10.17
N PRO A 874 -20.11 -0.16 9.24
CA PRO A 874 -18.81 -0.81 9.41
C PRO A 874 -17.71 0.22 9.71
N ALA A 875 -16.62 -0.17 10.39
CA ALA A 875 -15.63 0.77 10.94
C ALA A 875 -14.93 1.67 9.88
N LYS A 876 -15.08 1.36 8.61
CA LYS A 876 -14.74 2.20 7.46
C LYS A 876 -15.52 3.52 7.39
N THR A 877 -16.66 3.64 8.08
CA THR A 877 -17.36 4.93 8.31
C THR A 877 -16.49 5.96 9.03
N THR A 878 -15.49 5.53 9.81
CA THR A 878 -14.59 6.44 10.56
C THR A 878 -13.61 7.22 9.68
N ILE A 879 -13.40 6.78 8.44
CA ILE A 879 -12.45 7.40 7.50
C ILE A 879 -13.11 8.45 6.61
N TYR A 880 -14.44 8.56 6.71
CA TYR A 880 -15.26 9.52 6.00
C TYR A 880 -15.50 10.77 6.85
N THR A 881 -15.50 11.92 6.19
CA THR A 881 -15.93 13.17 6.80
C THR A 881 -17.45 13.30 6.74
N GLU A 882 -18.01 14.09 7.65
CA GLU A 882 -19.36 14.62 7.53
C GLU A 882 -19.41 15.81 6.55
N THR A 883 -20.58 16.07 5.99
CA THR A 883 -20.84 17.22 5.11
C THR A 883 -22.10 17.98 5.52
N ALA A 884 -22.28 19.19 4.98
CA ALA A 884 -23.51 19.95 5.11
C ALA A 884 -23.87 20.62 3.78
N ILE A 885 -25.02 20.23 3.22
CA ILE A 885 -25.51 20.68 1.92
C ILE A 885 -26.65 21.68 2.14
N ASN A 886 -26.60 22.83 1.44
CA ASN A 886 -27.61 23.88 1.54
C ASN A 886 -28.53 23.85 0.31
N PHE A 887 -29.82 24.08 0.51
CA PHE A 887 -30.81 24.26 -0.55
C PHE A 887 -31.92 25.24 -0.13
N GLU A 888 -32.55 25.90 -1.09
CA GLU A 888 -33.58 26.92 -0.84
C GLU A 888 -34.99 26.36 -1.00
N LEU A 889 -35.80 26.48 0.07
CA LEU A 889 -37.24 26.25 0.02
C LEU A 889 -37.98 27.58 -0.04
N SER A 890 -38.85 27.73 -1.04
CA SER A 890 -39.74 28.87 -1.18
C SER A 890 -41.17 28.40 -1.40
N VAL A 891 -42.09 28.85 -0.55
CA VAL A 891 -43.52 28.57 -0.71
C VAL A 891 -44.25 29.89 -0.92
N THR A 892 -44.72 30.15 -2.14
CA THR A 892 -45.34 31.43 -2.51
C THR A 892 -46.78 31.27 -2.95
N GLU A 893 -47.63 32.24 -2.61
CA GLU A 893 -48.96 32.33 -3.19
C GLU A 893 -48.88 32.71 -4.67
N SER A 894 -49.73 32.09 -5.48
CA SER A 894 -49.89 32.35 -6.90
C SER A 894 -51.37 32.53 -7.23
N ALA A 895 -51.68 33.06 -8.41
CA ALA A 895 -53.07 33.32 -8.83
C ALA A 895 -53.97 32.07 -8.84
N ASN A 896 -53.40 30.86 -8.86
CA ASN A 896 -54.12 29.60 -8.98
C ASN A 896 -53.87 28.63 -7.78
N GLY A 897 -53.29 29.11 -6.68
CA GLY A 897 -52.98 28.28 -5.49
C GLY A 897 -51.60 28.57 -4.91
N LEU A 898 -50.94 27.57 -4.33
CA LEU A 898 -49.56 27.68 -3.84
C LEU A 898 -48.54 27.16 -4.85
N GLN A 899 -47.40 27.81 -4.90
CA GLN A 899 -46.22 27.35 -5.63
C GLN A 899 -45.14 27.00 -4.61
N VAL A 900 -44.77 25.72 -4.56
CA VAL A 900 -43.66 25.19 -3.76
C VAL A 900 -42.47 25.04 -4.68
N LYS A 901 -41.36 25.69 -4.35
CA LYS A 901 -40.10 25.63 -5.08
C LYS A 901 -39.01 25.14 -4.15
N LEU A 902 -38.24 24.16 -4.61
CA LEU A 902 -37.07 23.61 -3.93
C LEU A 902 -35.93 23.60 -4.95
N ASP A 903 -34.99 24.53 -4.80
CA ASP A 903 -33.95 24.83 -5.80
C ASP A 903 -34.47 24.95 -7.24
N HIS A 904 -34.25 23.93 -8.07
CA HIS A 904 -34.65 23.90 -9.48
C HIS A 904 -36.03 23.30 -9.72
N ASP A 905 -36.56 22.56 -8.73
CA ASP A 905 -37.82 21.84 -8.87
C ASP A 905 -39.00 22.68 -8.37
N THR A 906 -40.14 22.61 -9.06
CA THR A 906 -41.31 23.46 -8.77
C THR A 906 -42.59 22.66 -8.87
N ARG A 907 -43.39 22.71 -7.81
CA ARG A 907 -44.70 22.07 -7.73
C ARG A 907 -45.80 23.11 -7.48
N GLN A 908 -46.88 22.99 -8.23
CA GLN A 908 -48.07 23.82 -8.07
C GLN A 908 -49.13 23.01 -7.30
N VAL A 909 -49.65 23.59 -6.22
CA VAL A 909 -50.75 23.05 -5.41
C VAL A 909 -51.98 23.94 -5.64
N THR A 910 -53.03 23.40 -6.23
CA THR A 910 -54.29 24.11 -6.46
C THR A 910 -55.30 23.85 -5.32
N ASP A 911 -56.25 24.77 -5.12
CA ASP A 911 -57.24 24.64 -4.03
C ASP A 911 -58.24 23.50 -4.32
N SER A 912 -58.37 22.56 -3.39
CA SER A 912 -59.33 21.43 -3.51
C SER A 912 -60.62 21.69 -2.72
N PRO A 913 -61.81 21.44 -3.29
CA PRO A 913 -63.09 21.69 -2.62
C PRO A 913 -63.57 20.57 -1.67
N ALA A 914 -62.82 19.49 -1.45
CA ALA A 914 -63.25 18.31 -0.66
C ALA A 914 -62.35 18.00 0.56
N GLU A 915 -62.97 17.57 1.67
CA GLU A 915 -62.32 17.23 2.96
C GLU A 915 -61.65 15.84 2.94
N PRO A 916 -60.46 15.73 3.54
CA PRO A 916 -60.30 14.90 4.73
C PRO A 916 -59.65 15.67 5.90
N ASP A 917 -60.15 15.44 7.12
CA ASP A 917 -59.46 15.82 8.36
C ASP A 917 -58.27 14.85 8.55
N VAL A 918 -57.04 15.37 8.45
CA VAL A 918 -55.83 14.60 8.78
C VAL A 918 -55.41 14.98 10.19
N ASP A 919 -55.70 14.12 11.16
CA ASP A 919 -55.14 14.21 12.52
C ASP A 919 -53.68 13.75 12.46
N LEU A 920 -52.73 14.69 12.50
CA LEU A 920 -51.28 14.43 12.48
C LEU A 920 -50.84 13.38 13.51
N THR A 921 -51.49 13.31 14.68
CA THR A 921 -51.17 12.35 15.73
C THR A 921 -51.64 10.93 15.41
N GLN A 922 -52.78 10.82 14.75
CA GLN A 922 -53.32 9.56 14.25
C GLN A 922 -52.63 9.14 12.94
N PHE A 923 -52.22 10.08 12.10
CA PHE A 923 -51.55 9.86 10.81
C PHE A 923 -50.09 9.42 10.99
N ILE A 924 -49.37 9.99 11.96
CA ILE A 924 -48.04 9.49 12.38
C ILE A 924 -48.16 8.08 12.98
N GLY A 925 -49.28 7.75 13.65
CA GLY A 925 -49.55 6.40 14.16
C GLY A 925 -50.10 5.39 13.14
N GLU A 926 -50.66 5.84 12.01
CA GLU A 926 -51.20 5.01 10.92
C GLU A 926 -50.20 4.78 9.77
N PHE A 927 -49.11 5.55 9.74
CA PHE A 927 -47.94 5.30 8.88
C PHE A 927 -47.24 3.96 9.18
N ASP A 928 -47.69 3.24 10.21
CA ASP A 928 -47.11 1.96 10.64
C ASP A 928 -47.80 0.71 10.03
N LEU A 929 -48.84 0.77 9.18
CA LEU A 929 -49.44 -0.51 8.70
C LEU A 929 -50.25 -0.59 7.38
N ASN A 930 -50.60 0.50 6.69
CA ASN A 930 -51.49 0.42 5.50
C ASN A 930 -50.86 0.84 4.16
N GLU A 931 -49.91 1.77 4.12
CA GLU A 931 -49.18 2.09 2.86
C GLU A 931 -48.20 0.96 2.47
N PHE A 932 -47.68 0.22 3.46
CA PHE A 932 -46.93 -1.01 3.26
C PHE A 932 -47.75 -2.13 2.57
N LYS A 933 -49.09 -2.13 2.74
CA LYS A 933 -49.96 -3.17 2.14
C LYS A 933 -50.36 -2.90 0.70
N GLN A 934 -50.33 -1.65 0.24
CA GLN A 934 -50.61 -1.32 -1.17
C GLN A 934 -49.35 -1.38 -2.04
N ALA A 935 -48.16 -1.10 -1.47
CA ALA A 935 -46.90 -1.48 -2.11
C ALA A 935 -46.77 -3.01 -2.26
N ALA A 936 -47.32 -3.79 -1.31
CA ALA A 936 -47.35 -5.25 -1.34
C ALA A 936 -48.33 -5.89 -2.35
N GLU A 937 -49.11 -5.12 -3.11
CA GLU A 937 -50.07 -5.69 -4.09
C GLU A 937 -49.76 -5.35 -5.56
N HIS A 938 -48.66 -4.63 -5.87
CA HIS A 938 -48.32 -4.23 -7.24
C HIS A 938 -46.94 -4.64 -7.76
N THR A 939 -46.36 -5.71 -7.22
CA THR A 939 -45.33 -6.51 -7.91
C THR A 939 -45.51 -7.99 -7.56
N ALA A 940 -46.55 -8.59 -8.12
CA ALA A 940 -46.64 -10.04 -8.24
C ALA A 940 -45.65 -10.52 -9.32
N GLU A 941 -44.39 -10.60 -8.97
CA GLU A 941 -43.54 -11.78 -9.11
C GLU A 941 -42.28 -11.55 -8.27
N THR A 942 -41.92 -12.56 -7.48
CA THR A 942 -40.76 -12.67 -6.56
C THR A 942 -40.77 -11.86 -5.26
N PHE A 943 -41.27 -12.48 -4.19
CA PHE A 943 -40.79 -12.31 -2.81
C PHE A 943 -39.70 -13.40 -2.56
N VAL A 944 -38.62 -13.26 -1.77
CA VAL A 944 -38.03 -12.13 -1.01
C VAL A 944 -36.73 -12.64 -0.34
N ILE A 945 -35.65 -11.82 -0.43
CA ILE A 945 -34.60 -11.42 0.58
C ILE A 945 -33.64 -12.52 1.12
N GLU A 946 -32.32 -12.36 1.19
CA GLU A 946 -31.44 -11.25 1.69
C GLU A 946 -30.29 -10.91 0.69
N SER A 947 -30.26 -9.69 0.13
CA SER A 947 -29.40 -8.52 0.51
C SER A 947 -27.98 -8.63 -0.08
N TYR A 948 -27.69 -8.02 -1.25
CA TYR A 948 -27.48 -6.60 -1.59
C TYR A 948 -26.23 -5.96 -0.95
N ASP A 949 -25.13 -5.93 -1.71
CA ASP A 949 -24.62 -4.74 -2.41
C ASP A 949 -24.45 -3.41 -1.64
N PRO A 950 -23.51 -2.54 -2.04
CA PRO A 950 -22.13 -2.87 -2.37
C PRO A 950 -21.17 -1.78 -1.88
N LEU A 951 -20.48 -2.04 -0.75
CA LEU A 951 -19.58 -1.10 -0.08
C LEU A 951 -18.21 -0.64 -0.64
N TYR A 952 -18.18 0.09 -1.76
CA TYR A 952 -17.05 0.90 -2.25
C TYR A 952 -16.45 1.79 -1.15
N ILE A 953 -15.19 1.57 -0.77
CA ILE A 953 -14.42 2.53 0.04
C ILE A 953 -12.94 2.45 -0.33
N HIS A 954 -12.30 3.60 -0.58
CA HIS A 954 -10.92 3.72 -1.11
C HIS A 954 -9.83 3.61 -0.06
N PRO A 955 -8.91 2.61 -0.13
CA PRO A 955 -7.70 2.51 0.68
C PRO A 955 -6.66 3.58 0.37
N LYS A 956 -6.06 4.14 1.41
CA LYS A 956 -5.15 5.28 1.35
C LYS A 956 -3.78 4.87 1.95
N GLU A 957 -3.13 3.94 1.24
CA GLU A 957 -1.78 3.33 1.41
C GLU A 957 -1.71 1.91 1.99
N MET A 958 -1.35 0.96 1.12
CA MET A 958 -0.60 -0.26 1.44
C MET A 958 0.82 -0.17 0.82
N LEU A 959 1.86 -0.55 1.57
CA LEU A 959 3.26 -0.44 1.15
C LEU A 959 3.79 -1.78 0.62
N LEU A 960 4.20 -1.79 -0.64
CA LEU A 960 5.02 -2.86 -1.24
C LEU A 960 6.50 -2.49 -1.04
N PHE A 961 7.20 -3.30 -0.26
CA PHE A 961 8.59 -3.03 0.09
C PHE A 961 9.55 -3.88 -0.75
N TYR A 962 10.34 -3.18 -1.59
CA TYR A 962 11.41 -3.75 -2.42
C TYR A 962 12.73 -3.80 -1.65
N PHE A 963 13.45 -4.92 -1.78
CA PHE A 963 14.85 -5.09 -1.37
C PHE A 963 15.59 -5.87 -2.43
N THR A 964 16.76 -5.34 -2.73
CA THR A 964 17.94 -6.00 -3.26
C THR A 964 18.80 -6.44 -2.07
N ASP A 965 19.52 -7.55 -2.20
CA ASP A 965 20.60 -7.91 -1.25
C ASP A 965 21.93 -7.50 -1.93
N ASN A 966 22.36 -6.25 -1.70
CA ASN A 966 23.72 -5.79 -1.39
C ASN A 966 23.87 -4.28 -1.59
#